data_AF-A0A961J265-F1
#
_entry.id   AF-A0A961J265-F1
#
_cell.length_a   1.000
_cell.length_b   1.000
_cell.length_c   1.000
_cell.angle_alpha   90.00
_cell.angle_beta   90.00
_cell.angle_gamma   90.00
#
_symmetry.space_group_name_H-M   'P 1'
#
loop_
_entity.id
_entity.type
_entity.pdbx_description
1 polymer ?
#
loop_
_entity_poly.entity_id
_entity_poly.type
_entity_poly.pdbx_seq_one_letter_code
_entity_poly.pdbx_strand_id
1 'polypeptide(L)'
;MDPAWHYVRIGAVVGRDPGPAFSTKGYLGRYGDVARKRWNPLVHFEIHGRDEGRKPVPATAPAPAPMPDAARPAVDVVVPVFNALPDVQACLRSLAEARTGCTIRVLVVNDGSDAETGAWLREAVRTLGTDTVRYELFEHDGNKGYTVAVNTGLKASKAPYVVTLNSDTIVTPNWLDGLIRCMRSSPEIGITGPLSNAASWQNVPDLYGDDGAFAINPLPNGMSAADMARVVFGASARDYPRTTFVNGFCFMIRRAVIDAIGYMDEAAFPTGYGEENDFCIRAQDAGFALAYADDTYVFHAKSKSFGSERRVALSKAGGEALRAKHTAEKFARLVAEVEKTGPMDRVRARIKAALASCTPAPAAAPADRDTALRDAHQRAVKAAEGLVLSPAPSYSPKGYNLAPGFAGASIVLPYAPTTGAPANVPALDIGVHLHLHYPDLADEFIRYLGNIPTAFHLYVSVPDAALVDGLAARFAAGLPRAKVTVRSFENRGRDIGPWLAGFGAQMKAHDYVCHIHSKRSPHNPGKKDWRSQLMGNLMGSPSIVAEVFRLFDKNPQLGMVFPEYHWSLSGQISWGTNYDVCEPLARRMGLSVSRSRLDLFPAGSMFWARGAALKRLFDLNLTFADFPPEQAQVDGTTAHAVERLLGTIAVQSGFRLQQVRSSKPYDLVSYFTASWPYSGKSGEEMNRVVQAYRAAHVEGAATVGLISANAGGYDVVPAHEALDPDVDYHLVADLPTNDSGYLKIHPFPSDGGANSTGKARGIKTNPFAYLDRYEVGIWIDANVMIRESLEPLIRLARDNPQIPVFGIPHPQRNCLYEEAQAVISHNKADPARVQAQVKKYADEGYPKHHGLIETNLMVLNLRHPQIRALFDLWRREVSEQTHRDQLSLNYALWKLGLDWMPLMQEGKNLRTEPQFAYFGHRDNSGYRPVQIDGARVIDPSAQTEQTTAKVLINA
;
A
#
# COMPACT_ATOMS: atom_id res chain seq x y z
N MET A 1 20.58 3.66 6.68
CA MET A 1 20.61 3.24 8.09
C MET A 1 22.06 2.89 8.43
N ASP A 2 22.62 3.46 9.49
CA ASP A 2 23.99 3.13 9.95
C ASP A 2 24.11 1.62 10.27
N PRO A 3 25.14 0.90 9.77
CA PRO A 3 25.29 -0.54 10.01
C PRO A 3 25.37 -0.94 11.49
N ALA A 4 25.99 -0.11 12.34
CA ALA A 4 26.06 -0.38 13.78
C ALA A 4 24.67 -0.24 14.42
N TRP A 5 23.96 0.84 14.09
CA TRP A 5 22.57 1.05 14.51
C TRP A 5 21.60 -0.02 14.01
N HIS A 6 21.76 -0.42 12.75
CA HIS A 6 21.00 -1.52 12.16
C HIS A 6 21.26 -2.82 12.91
N TYR A 7 22.52 -3.13 13.23
CA TYR A 7 22.86 -4.32 14.00
C TYR A 7 22.28 -4.27 15.42
N VAL A 8 22.41 -3.14 16.11
CA VAL A 8 21.93 -2.98 17.49
C VAL A 8 20.42 -3.13 17.58
N ARG A 9 19.66 -2.56 16.63
CA ARG A 9 18.18 -2.59 16.64
C ARG A 9 17.56 -3.80 15.95
N ILE A 10 18.19 -4.30 14.90
CA ILE A 10 17.58 -5.29 13.99
C ILE A 10 18.49 -6.50 13.82
N GLY A 11 19.76 -6.29 13.46
CA GLY A 11 20.69 -7.36 13.08
C GLY A 11 20.90 -8.42 14.15
N ALA A 12 21.08 -8.03 15.41
CA ALA A 12 21.21 -8.98 16.52
C ALA A 12 19.94 -9.81 16.74
N VAL A 13 18.77 -9.19 16.62
CA VAL A 13 17.46 -9.84 16.79
C VAL A 13 17.21 -10.88 15.71
N VAL A 14 17.62 -10.60 14.47
CA VAL A 14 17.47 -11.52 13.33
C VAL A 14 18.70 -12.43 13.14
N GLY A 15 19.62 -12.45 14.12
CA GLY A 15 20.75 -13.37 14.14
C GLY A 15 21.81 -13.12 13.05
N ARG A 16 21.92 -11.88 12.56
CA ARG A 16 23.01 -11.43 11.67
C ARG A 16 24.26 -11.20 12.49
N ASP A 17 25.42 -11.39 11.90
CA ASP A 17 26.70 -11.12 12.56
C ASP A 17 27.13 -9.66 12.30
N PRO A 18 27.67 -8.93 13.30
CA PRO A 18 28.10 -7.54 13.15
C PRO A 18 29.41 -7.42 12.35
N GLY A 19 30.16 -8.52 12.20
CA GLY A 19 31.41 -8.57 11.46
C GLY A 19 32.10 -9.93 11.64
N PRO A 20 33.19 -10.18 10.89
CA PRO A 20 33.87 -11.49 10.88
C PRO A 20 34.44 -11.91 12.24
N ALA A 21 34.74 -10.96 13.12
CA ALA A 21 35.31 -11.21 14.44
C ALA A 21 34.27 -11.61 15.51
N PHE A 22 32.98 -11.57 15.21
CA PHE A 22 31.93 -11.79 16.20
C PHE A 22 30.69 -12.45 15.59
N SER A 23 30.24 -13.57 16.14
CA SER A 23 29.05 -14.31 15.75
C SER A 23 27.97 -14.08 16.80
N THR A 24 26.85 -13.51 16.37
CA THR A 24 25.67 -13.29 17.20
C THR A 24 25.13 -14.61 17.72
N LYS A 25 24.98 -15.59 16.82
CA LYS A 25 24.49 -16.92 17.18
C LYS A 25 25.52 -17.70 18.00
N GLY A 26 26.80 -17.62 17.63
CA GLY A 26 27.87 -18.29 18.36
C GLY A 26 28.01 -17.77 19.80
N TYR A 27 27.95 -16.46 19.99
CA TYR A 27 28.05 -15.83 21.31
C TYR A 27 26.84 -16.16 22.20
N LEU A 28 25.62 -16.09 21.66
CA LEU A 28 24.41 -16.46 22.39
C LEU A 28 24.33 -17.96 22.70
N GLY A 29 24.82 -18.81 21.80
CA GLY A 29 24.93 -20.25 22.03
C GLY A 29 25.96 -20.60 23.10
N ARG A 30 27.06 -19.83 23.19
CA ARG A 30 28.10 -20.02 24.19
C ARG A 30 27.70 -19.50 25.58
N TYR A 31 27.00 -18.37 25.63
CA TYR A 31 26.61 -17.71 26.87
C TYR A 31 25.09 -17.65 27.00
N GLY A 32 24.50 -18.78 27.40
CA GLY A 32 23.06 -18.95 27.49
C GLY A 32 22.36 -18.05 28.52
N ASP A 33 23.09 -17.44 29.44
CA ASP A 33 22.59 -16.42 30.37
C ASP A 33 22.31 -15.09 29.66
N VAL A 34 23.14 -14.71 28.68
CA VAL A 34 22.93 -13.53 27.81
C VAL A 34 21.70 -13.74 26.93
N ALA A 35 21.56 -14.94 26.37
CA ALA A 35 20.39 -15.34 25.59
C ALA A 35 19.10 -15.31 26.42
N ARG A 36 19.12 -15.85 27.66
CA ARG A 36 17.96 -15.82 28.57
C ARG A 36 17.52 -14.41 28.94
N LYS A 37 18.48 -13.50 29.14
CA LYS A 37 18.20 -12.08 29.44
C LYS A 37 17.85 -11.24 28.21
N ARG A 38 17.86 -11.83 26.99
CA ARG A 38 17.61 -11.17 25.70
C ARG A 38 18.49 -9.94 25.45
N TRP A 39 19.73 -9.98 25.94
CA TRP A 39 20.68 -8.91 25.68
C TRP A 39 21.16 -8.93 24.23
N ASN A 40 21.43 -7.75 23.67
CA ASN A 40 22.16 -7.69 22.40
C ASN A 40 23.58 -8.24 22.63
N PRO A 41 24.00 -9.31 21.93
CA PRO A 41 25.20 -10.06 22.27
C PRO A 41 26.49 -9.27 22.09
N LEU A 42 26.58 -8.38 21.08
CA LEU A 42 27.75 -7.53 20.91
C LEU A 42 27.80 -6.43 21.97
N VAL A 43 26.65 -5.81 22.26
CA VAL A 43 26.54 -4.77 23.30
C VAL A 43 26.86 -5.35 24.67
N HIS A 44 26.34 -6.54 24.99
CA HIS A 44 26.70 -7.26 26.20
C HIS A 44 28.21 -7.52 26.28
N PHE A 45 28.80 -8.03 25.19
CA PHE A 45 30.23 -8.31 25.16
C PHE A 45 31.09 -7.06 25.41
N GLU A 46 30.77 -5.94 24.77
CA GLU A 46 31.54 -4.70 24.91
C GLU A 46 31.35 -3.99 26.25
N ILE A 47 30.16 -4.07 26.87
CA ILE A 47 29.86 -3.37 28.13
C ILE A 47 30.20 -4.22 29.37
N HIS A 48 30.04 -5.53 29.29
CA HIS A 48 30.20 -6.43 30.44
C HIS A 48 31.10 -7.62 30.13
N GLY A 49 30.90 -8.26 28.97
CA GLY A 49 31.55 -9.53 28.65
C GLY A 49 33.07 -9.46 28.61
N ARG A 50 33.66 -8.34 28.17
CA ARG A 50 35.12 -8.16 28.12
C ARG A 50 35.75 -8.13 29.52
N ASP A 51 35.14 -7.38 30.44
CA ASP A 51 35.60 -7.25 31.83
C ASP A 51 35.28 -8.50 32.66
N GLU A 52 34.19 -9.21 32.31
CA GLU A 52 33.87 -10.54 32.84
C GLU A 52 34.76 -11.66 32.27
N GLY A 53 35.73 -11.35 31.40
CA GLY A 53 36.64 -12.33 30.80
C GLY A 53 36.01 -13.26 29.76
N ARG A 54 34.79 -12.96 29.29
CA ARG A 54 34.12 -13.72 28.23
C ARG A 54 34.84 -13.53 26.90
N LYS A 55 34.96 -14.58 26.11
CA LYS A 55 35.60 -14.54 24.78
C LYS A 55 34.55 -14.34 23.67
N PRO A 56 34.81 -13.44 22.68
CA PRO A 56 33.98 -13.34 21.49
C PRO A 56 34.11 -14.63 20.66
N VAL A 57 33.08 -14.94 19.88
CA VAL A 57 33.09 -16.11 18.98
C VAL A 57 33.21 -15.59 17.55
N PRO A 58 34.28 -15.87 16.79
CA PRO A 58 34.39 -15.41 15.40
C PRO A 58 33.26 -15.98 14.52
N ALA A 59 32.82 -15.23 13.51
CA ALA A 59 31.80 -15.67 12.55
C ALA A 59 32.23 -16.90 11.74
N THR A 60 33.53 -17.19 11.72
CA THR A 60 34.16 -18.34 11.03
C THR A 60 34.39 -19.57 11.91
N ALA A 61 33.94 -19.57 13.17
CA ALA A 61 34.02 -20.78 14.00
C ALA A 61 33.04 -21.86 13.44
N PRO A 62 33.46 -23.13 13.28
CA PRO A 62 32.64 -24.14 12.63
C PRO A 62 31.37 -24.41 13.41
N ALA A 63 30.22 -24.36 12.73
CA ALA A 63 28.96 -24.87 13.26
C ALA A 63 29.11 -26.37 13.62
N PRO A 64 28.38 -26.88 14.63
CA PRO A 64 28.34 -28.33 14.87
C PRO A 64 27.93 -29.04 13.57
N ALA A 65 28.63 -30.14 13.28
CA ALA A 65 28.69 -30.76 11.95
C ALA A 65 27.30 -30.97 11.33
N PRO A 66 27.12 -30.67 10.02
CA PRO A 66 25.91 -31.05 9.31
C PRO A 66 25.81 -32.58 9.30
N MET A 67 24.61 -33.08 9.59
CA MET A 67 24.25 -34.47 9.33
C MET A 67 24.43 -34.77 7.83
N PRO A 68 24.73 -36.04 7.48
CA PRO A 68 25.19 -36.42 6.16
C PRO A 68 24.11 -36.19 5.10
N ASP A 69 24.58 -35.94 3.88
CA ASP A 69 23.82 -35.88 2.64
C ASP A 69 22.72 -36.95 2.57
N ALA A 70 21.45 -36.51 2.62
CA ALA A 70 20.28 -37.33 2.32
C ALA A 70 19.33 -36.47 1.49
N ALA A 71 18.95 -36.99 0.32
CA ALA A 71 18.12 -36.34 -0.69
C ALA A 71 16.94 -35.52 -0.10
N ARG A 72 16.62 -34.38 -0.74
CA ARG A 72 15.46 -33.54 -0.39
C ARG A 72 14.21 -34.42 -0.24
N PRO A 73 13.51 -34.41 0.91
CA PRO A 73 12.35 -35.28 1.11
C PRO A 73 11.30 -35.03 0.02
N ALA A 74 10.78 -36.11 -0.55
CA ALA A 74 9.73 -36.05 -1.57
C ALA A 74 8.35 -36.01 -0.91
N VAL A 75 7.51 -35.07 -1.34
CA VAL A 75 6.13 -34.89 -0.88
C VAL A 75 5.20 -34.86 -2.08
N ASP A 76 4.11 -35.62 -2.03
CA ASP A 76 3.04 -35.52 -3.02
C ASP A 76 1.96 -34.52 -2.54
N VAL A 77 1.46 -33.67 -3.42
CA VAL A 77 0.37 -32.72 -3.14
C VAL A 77 -0.80 -33.01 -4.07
N VAL A 78 -1.91 -33.46 -3.54
CA VAL A 78 -3.15 -33.73 -4.29
C VAL A 78 -3.99 -32.46 -4.33
N VAL A 79 -4.30 -31.99 -5.54
CA VAL A 79 -5.14 -30.80 -5.76
C VAL A 79 -6.39 -31.21 -6.56
N PRO A 80 -7.54 -31.45 -5.91
CA PRO A 80 -8.80 -31.68 -6.63
C PRO A 80 -9.31 -30.37 -7.23
N VAL A 81 -9.73 -30.42 -8.50
CA VAL A 81 -10.16 -29.23 -9.26
C VAL A 81 -11.52 -29.48 -9.90
N PHE A 82 -12.45 -28.57 -9.65
CA PHE A 82 -13.72 -28.47 -10.36
C PHE A 82 -14.06 -27.00 -10.64
N ASN A 83 -13.76 -26.52 -11.84
CA ASN A 83 -13.92 -25.12 -12.28
C ASN A 83 -13.13 -24.11 -11.42
N ALA A 84 -13.64 -22.88 -11.29
CA ALA A 84 -13.01 -21.78 -10.56
C ALA A 84 -11.59 -21.43 -11.07
N LEU A 85 -11.46 -21.32 -12.40
CA LEU A 85 -10.18 -21.12 -13.08
C LEU A 85 -9.25 -20.05 -12.43
N PRO A 86 -9.73 -18.85 -12.02
CA PRO A 86 -8.85 -17.86 -11.39
C PRO A 86 -8.21 -18.34 -10.08
N ASP A 87 -8.97 -19.05 -9.25
CA ASP A 87 -8.51 -19.58 -7.96
C ASP A 87 -7.54 -20.74 -8.19
N VAL A 88 -7.86 -21.64 -9.12
CA VAL A 88 -6.98 -22.76 -9.53
C VAL A 88 -5.65 -22.22 -10.06
N GLN A 89 -5.69 -21.17 -10.87
CA GLN A 89 -4.49 -20.50 -11.39
C GLN A 89 -3.61 -19.95 -10.27
N ALA A 90 -4.20 -19.29 -9.28
CA ALA A 90 -3.48 -18.77 -8.12
C ALA A 90 -2.87 -19.90 -7.28
N CYS A 91 -3.63 -20.97 -7.03
CA CYS A 91 -3.17 -22.13 -6.26
C CYS A 91 -1.98 -22.82 -6.94
N LEU A 92 -2.12 -23.26 -8.20
CA LEU A 92 -1.05 -23.98 -8.89
C LEU A 92 0.21 -23.13 -9.10
N ARG A 93 0.08 -21.82 -9.34
CA ARG A 93 1.24 -20.92 -9.41
C ARG A 93 1.93 -20.75 -8.06
N SER A 94 1.16 -20.61 -6.97
CA SER A 94 1.75 -20.50 -5.63
C SER A 94 2.56 -21.74 -5.24
N LEU A 95 2.14 -22.93 -5.68
CA LEU A 95 2.91 -24.17 -5.51
C LEU A 95 4.24 -24.15 -6.29
N ALA A 96 4.26 -23.60 -7.51
CA ALA A 96 5.48 -23.49 -8.32
C ALA A 96 6.47 -22.45 -7.74
N GLU A 97 5.94 -21.37 -7.15
CA GLU A 97 6.73 -20.27 -6.58
C GLU A 97 7.19 -20.53 -5.14
N ALA A 98 6.55 -21.47 -4.43
CA ALA A 98 6.86 -21.77 -3.04
C ALA A 98 8.29 -22.31 -2.90
N ARG A 99 9.13 -21.53 -2.22
CA ARG A 99 10.46 -22.00 -1.78
C ARG A 99 10.26 -23.09 -0.73
N THR A 100 10.71 -24.31 -1.01
CA THR A 100 10.70 -25.42 -0.06
C THR A 100 12.02 -26.18 -0.08
N GLY A 101 12.37 -26.80 1.04
CA GLY A 101 13.50 -27.74 1.13
C GLY A 101 13.21 -29.12 0.52
N CYS A 102 12.05 -29.30 -0.11
CA CYS A 102 11.51 -30.58 -0.55
C CYS A 102 11.48 -30.69 -2.08
N THR A 103 11.33 -31.92 -2.59
CA THR A 103 10.85 -32.13 -3.95
C THR A 103 9.36 -32.41 -3.90
N ILE A 104 8.59 -31.75 -4.77
CA ILE A 104 7.13 -31.78 -4.76
C ILE A 104 6.64 -32.42 -6.05
N ARG A 105 5.72 -33.37 -5.93
CA ARG A 105 4.92 -33.84 -7.04
C ARG A 105 3.46 -33.48 -6.80
N VAL A 106 2.93 -32.59 -7.62
CA VAL A 106 1.55 -32.10 -7.57
C VAL A 106 0.68 -32.98 -8.45
N LEU A 107 -0.20 -33.76 -7.81
CA LEU A 107 -1.19 -34.62 -8.46
C LEU A 107 -2.50 -33.81 -8.61
N VAL A 108 -2.65 -33.16 -9.76
CA VAL A 108 -3.84 -32.37 -10.09
C VAL A 108 -4.94 -33.32 -10.56
N VAL A 109 -6.09 -33.34 -9.88
CA VAL A 109 -7.23 -34.20 -10.23
C VAL A 109 -8.36 -33.32 -10.76
N ASN A 110 -8.51 -33.28 -12.07
CA ASN A 110 -9.62 -32.58 -12.74
C ASN A 110 -10.90 -33.44 -12.66
N ASP A 111 -11.81 -33.06 -11.77
CA ASP A 111 -13.07 -33.76 -11.50
C ASP A 111 -14.18 -33.31 -12.47
N GLY A 112 -13.90 -33.35 -13.77
CA GLY A 112 -14.86 -33.00 -14.82
C GLY A 112 -15.16 -31.50 -14.95
N SER A 113 -14.14 -30.64 -14.87
CA SER A 113 -14.29 -29.19 -15.10
C SER A 113 -14.71 -28.84 -16.54
N ASP A 114 -15.16 -27.61 -16.75
CA ASP A 114 -15.48 -27.05 -18.06
C ASP A 114 -14.28 -27.06 -19.04
N ALA A 115 -14.59 -26.82 -20.33
CA ALA A 115 -13.60 -26.91 -21.40
C ALA A 115 -12.44 -25.91 -21.21
N GLU A 116 -12.72 -24.71 -20.68
CA GLU A 116 -11.72 -23.69 -20.43
C GLU A 116 -10.74 -24.12 -19.32
N THR A 117 -11.28 -24.54 -18.18
CA THR A 117 -10.51 -25.01 -17.04
C THR A 117 -9.71 -26.27 -17.40
N GLY A 118 -10.34 -27.25 -18.06
CA GLY A 118 -9.67 -28.48 -18.49
C GLY A 118 -8.54 -28.22 -19.50
N ALA A 119 -8.75 -27.34 -20.48
CA ALA A 119 -7.71 -26.97 -21.44
C ALA A 119 -6.53 -26.27 -20.74
N TRP A 120 -6.82 -25.36 -19.81
CA TRP A 120 -5.79 -24.68 -19.04
C TRP A 120 -4.99 -25.64 -18.16
N LEU A 121 -5.64 -26.60 -17.48
CA LEU A 121 -4.97 -27.59 -16.63
C LEU A 121 -3.97 -28.45 -17.43
N ARG A 122 -4.36 -28.92 -18.62
CA ARG A 122 -3.45 -29.72 -19.48
C ARG A 122 -2.21 -28.94 -19.90
N GLU A 123 -2.33 -27.62 -20.05
CA GLU A 123 -1.19 -26.76 -20.35
C GLU A 123 -0.37 -26.43 -19.10
N ALA A 124 -1.04 -26.16 -17.98
CA ALA A 124 -0.43 -25.80 -16.72
C ALA A 124 0.51 -26.91 -16.22
N VAL A 125 0.09 -28.18 -16.29
CA VAL A 125 0.93 -29.30 -15.83
C VAL A 125 2.21 -29.48 -16.66
N ARG A 126 2.24 -28.96 -17.90
CA ARG A 126 3.44 -28.98 -18.76
C ARG A 126 4.35 -27.79 -18.54
N THR A 127 3.80 -26.65 -18.16
CA THR A 127 4.49 -25.35 -18.17
C THR A 127 4.88 -24.83 -16.79
N LEU A 128 4.14 -25.19 -15.73
CA LEU A 128 4.41 -24.72 -14.37
C LEU A 128 5.50 -25.51 -13.63
N GLY A 129 5.99 -26.61 -14.23
CA GLY A 129 7.04 -27.42 -13.63
C GLY A 129 8.33 -26.64 -13.39
N THR A 130 9.01 -26.96 -12.29
CA THR A 130 10.34 -26.46 -11.94
C THR A 130 11.25 -27.63 -11.58
N ASP A 131 12.53 -27.37 -11.33
CA ASP A 131 13.48 -28.42 -10.89
C ASP A 131 13.03 -29.12 -9.59
N THR A 132 12.21 -28.44 -8.78
CA THR A 132 11.75 -28.93 -7.48
C THR A 132 10.28 -29.28 -7.44
N VAL A 133 9.48 -28.88 -8.44
CA VAL A 133 8.02 -29.10 -8.46
C VAL A 133 7.62 -29.70 -9.80
N ARG A 134 7.00 -30.88 -9.78
CA ARG A 134 6.47 -31.55 -10.97
C ARG A 134 4.96 -31.67 -10.87
N TYR A 135 4.26 -31.50 -11.98
CA TYR A 135 2.81 -31.62 -12.04
C TYR A 135 2.41 -32.84 -12.84
N GLU A 136 1.37 -33.53 -12.39
CA GLU A 136 0.76 -34.68 -13.04
C GLU A 136 -0.76 -34.48 -13.04
N LEU A 137 -1.42 -34.75 -14.17
CA LEU A 137 -2.86 -34.52 -14.33
C LEU A 137 -3.61 -35.85 -14.40
N PHE A 138 -4.66 -35.97 -13.60
CA PHE A 138 -5.67 -37.03 -13.66
C PHE A 138 -6.99 -36.40 -14.09
N GLU A 139 -7.61 -36.92 -15.15
CA GLU A 139 -8.90 -36.42 -15.63
C GLU A 139 -10.00 -37.46 -15.36
N HIS A 140 -11.08 -37.01 -14.72
CA HIS A 140 -12.32 -37.78 -14.65
C HIS A 140 -13.21 -37.45 -15.85
N ASP A 141 -14.04 -38.43 -16.23
CA ASP A 141 -15.07 -38.35 -17.27
C ASP A 141 -16.31 -37.53 -16.86
N GLY A 142 -16.32 -36.97 -15.65
CA GLY A 142 -17.35 -36.11 -15.08
C GLY A 142 -17.06 -35.78 -13.62
N ASN A 143 -17.93 -34.98 -13.00
CA ASN A 143 -17.83 -34.64 -11.58
C ASN A 143 -18.25 -35.85 -10.72
N LYS A 144 -17.26 -36.47 -10.07
CA LYS A 144 -17.42 -37.62 -9.17
C LYS A 144 -17.49 -37.22 -7.70
N GLY A 145 -17.23 -35.96 -7.39
CA GLY A 145 -17.27 -35.41 -6.04
C GLY A 145 -15.89 -35.31 -5.39
N TYR A 146 -15.76 -34.37 -4.45
CA TYR A 146 -14.51 -34.00 -3.80
C TYR A 146 -13.74 -35.22 -3.24
N THR A 147 -14.42 -36.08 -2.48
CA THR A 147 -13.80 -37.22 -1.80
C THR A 147 -13.24 -38.23 -2.79
N VAL A 148 -13.95 -38.48 -3.89
CA VAL A 148 -13.48 -39.37 -4.97
C VAL A 148 -12.25 -38.77 -5.64
N ALA A 149 -12.28 -37.47 -5.97
CA ALA A 149 -11.15 -36.76 -6.57
C ALA A 149 -9.90 -36.78 -5.68
N VAL A 150 -10.06 -36.52 -4.38
CA VAL A 150 -8.96 -36.62 -3.40
C VAL A 150 -8.41 -38.04 -3.35
N ASN A 151 -9.27 -39.05 -3.26
CA ASN A 151 -8.85 -40.44 -3.20
C ASN A 151 -8.13 -40.92 -4.48
N THR A 152 -8.49 -40.42 -5.66
CA THR A 152 -7.74 -40.67 -6.91
C THR A 152 -6.27 -40.25 -6.73
N GLY A 153 -6.02 -39.05 -6.20
CA GLY A 153 -4.67 -38.57 -5.92
C GLY A 153 -3.97 -39.34 -4.79
N LEU A 154 -4.69 -39.63 -3.68
CA LEU A 154 -4.11 -40.39 -2.56
C LEU A 154 -3.67 -41.81 -2.97
N LYS A 155 -4.45 -42.48 -3.83
CA LYS A 155 -4.13 -43.81 -4.39
C LYS A 155 -2.93 -43.77 -5.35
N ALA A 156 -2.74 -42.68 -6.08
CA ALA A 156 -1.58 -42.46 -6.95
C ALA A 156 -0.29 -42.09 -6.18
N SER A 157 -0.43 -41.61 -4.95
CA SER A 157 0.68 -41.22 -4.10
C SER A 157 1.33 -42.41 -3.40
N LYS A 158 2.67 -42.48 -3.48
CA LYS A 158 3.51 -43.41 -2.69
C LYS A 158 4.48 -42.68 -1.77
N ALA A 159 4.39 -41.35 -1.69
CA ALA A 159 5.29 -40.55 -0.88
C ALA A 159 5.09 -40.83 0.62
N PRO A 160 6.16 -40.69 1.44
CA PRO A 160 6.09 -40.80 2.90
C PRO A 160 5.10 -39.81 3.53
N TYR A 161 4.93 -38.66 2.87
CA TYR A 161 3.97 -37.63 3.21
C TYR A 161 3.17 -37.24 1.97
N VAL A 162 1.86 -37.10 2.14
CA VAL A 162 0.95 -36.59 1.11
C VAL A 162 0.11 -35.46 1.69
N VAL A 163 -0.09 -34.40 0.93
CA VAL A 163 -0.95 -33.27 1.30
C VAL A 163 -2.18 -33.25 0.41
N THR A 164 -3.37 -33.13 0.96
CA THR A 164 -4.56 -32.72 0.19
C THR A 164 -4.71 -31.22 0.32
N LEU A 165 -4.78 -30.51 -0.81
CA LEU A 165 -4.80 -29.06 -0.86
C LEU A 165 -5.94 -28.59 -1.75
N ASN A 166 -6.84 -27.78 -1.21
CA ASN A 166 -7.94 -27.21 -2.00
C ASN A 166 -7.42 -26.27 -3.09
N SER A 167 -8.12 -26.25 -4.23
CA SER A 167 -7.73 -25.47 -5.40
C SER A 167 -7.93 -23.95 -5.24
N ASP A 168 -8.51 -23.49 -4.14
CA ASP A 168 -8.73 -22.07 -3.79
C ASP A 168 -7.84 -21.60 -2.62
N THR A 169 -6.64 -22.15 -2.57
CA THR A 169 -5.62 -21.80 -1.57
C THR A 169 -4.43 -21.10 -2.22
N ILE A 170 -3.71 -20.30 -1.43
CA ILE A 170 -2.42 -19.73 -1.79
C ILE A 170 -1.41 -20.20 -0.75
N VAL A 171 -0.50 -21.08 -1.16
CA VAL A 171 0.58 -21.55 -0.29
C VAL A 171 1.65 -20.47 -0.13
N THR A 172 2.31 -20.46 1.02
CA THR A 172 3.28 -19.42 1.39
C THR A 172 4.71 -19.97 1.42
N PRO A 173 5.76 -19.13 1.42
CA PRO A 173 7.14 -19.61 1.47
C PRO A 173 7.40 -20.52 2.69
N ASN A 174 8.09 -21.64 2.48
CA ASN A 174 8.42 -22.67 3.49
C ASN A 174 7.22 -23.39 4.12
N TRP A 175 6.03 -23.36 3.50
CA TRP A 175 4.83 -23.98 4.07
C TRP A 175 5.01 -25.48 4.32
N LEU A 176 5.54 -26.24 3.34
CA LEU A 176 5.81 -27.67 3.51
C LEU A 176 6.88 -27.93 4.56
N ASP A 177 7.92 -27.09 4.64
CA ASP A 177 8.97 -27.25 5.65
C ASP A 177 8.42 -27.14 7.06
N GLY A 178 7.45 -26.24 7.29
CA GLY A 178 6.75 -26.11 8.57
C GLY A 178 5.85 -27.30 8.89
N LEU A 179 5.08 -27.78 7.92
CA LEU A 179 4.26 -28.99 8.10
C LEU A 179 5.13 -30.24 8.39
N ILE A 180 6.25 -30.40 7.68
CA ILE A 180 7.21 -31.48 7.92
C ILE A 180 7.85 -31.33 9.30
N ARG A 181 8.17 -30.11 9.74
CA ARG A 181 8.73 -29.86 11.08
C ARG A 181 7.73 -30.27 12.16
N CYS A 182 6.45 -29.93 12.00
CA CYS A 182 5.38 -30.41 12.87
C CYS A 182 5.31 -31.94 12.89
N MET A 183 5.22 -32.59 11.72
CA MET A 183 5.21 -34.06 11.58
C MET A 183 6.42 -34.74 12.21
N ARG A 184 7.60 -34.12 12.16
CA ARG A 184 8.83 -34.69 12.73
C ARG A 184 9.00 -34.40 14.22
N SER A 185 8.23 -33.48 14.78
CA SER A 185 8.30 -33.15 16.21
C SER A 185 7.88 -34.32 17.11
N SER A 186 7.04 -35.23 16.60
CA SER A 186 6.65 -36.46 17.28
C SER A 186 6.30 -37.54 16.26
N PRO A 187 6.79 -38.78 16.42
CA PRO A 187 6.46 -39.90 15.53
C PRO A 187 4.97 -40.28 15.60
N GLU A 188 4.27 -39.92 16.67
CA GLU A 188 2.83 -40.15 16.84
C GLU A 188 1.96 -39.25 15.96
N ILE A 189 2.50 -38.11 15.49
CA ILE A 189 1.76 -37.20 14.61
C ILE A 189 1.55 -37.89 13.26
N GLY A 190 0.31 -38.31 13.01
CA GLY A 190 -0.13 -38.89 11.74
C GLY A 190 -0.70 -37.87 10.78
N ILE A 191 -1.29 -36.78 11.29
CA ILE A 191 -1.98 -35.75 10.49
C ILE A 191 -1.65 -34.35 11.04
N THR A 192 -1.41 -33.38 10.14
CA THR A 192 -1.20 -31.97 10.50
C THR A 192 -1.77 -31.03 9.44
N GLY A 193 -2.10 -29.81 9.83
CA GLY A 193 -2.46 -28.71 8.92
C GLY A 193 -1.92 -27.36 9.37
N PRO A 194 -1.83 -26.36 8.47
CA PRO A 194 -1.33 -25.03 8.78
C PRO A 194 -2.42 -24.15 9.39
N LEU A 195 -2.04 -23.00 9.96
CA LEU A 195 -2.98 -21.94 10.32
C LEU A 195 -3.49 -21.23 9.05
N SER A 196 -4.66 -20.59 9.12
CA SER A 196 -5.26 -19.89 7.98
C SER A 196 -6.15 -18.73 8.39
N ASN A 197 -6.52 -17.89 7.40
CA ASN A 197 -7.55 -16.89 7.56
C ASN A 197 -8.97 -17.46 7.71
N ALA A 198 -9.23 -18.65 7.14
CA ALA A 198 -10.57 -19.20 7.02
C ALA A 198 -10.56 -20.76 7.09
N ALA A 199 -10.22 -21.33 8.24
CA ALA A 199 -10.10 -22.76 8.50
C ALA A 199 -10.68 -23.20 9.87
N SER A 200 -11.86 -22.69 10.25
CA SER A 200 -12.56 -23.06 11.49
C SER A 200 -11.66 -22.94 12.73
N TRP A 201 -11.34 -24.05 13.43
CA TRP A 201 -10.45 -24.06 14.59
C TRP A 201 -9.01 -23.60 14.30
N GLN A 202 -8.54 -23.68 13.05
CA GLN A 202 -7.22 -23.19 12.62
C GLN A 202 -7.22 -21.68 12.26
N ASN A 203 -8.33 -20.98 12.49
CA ASN A 203 -8.44 -19.55 12.22
C ASN A 203 -7.49 -18.70 13.05
N VAL A 204 -6.82 -17.76 12.37
CA VAL A 204 -6.03 -16.69 12.95
C VAL A 204 -6.21 -15.37 12.18
N PRO A 205 -6.13 -14.20 12.84
CA PRO A 205 -5.96 -14.03 14.29
C PRO A 205 -7.23 -14.31 15.09
N ASP A 206 -8.42 -14.09 14.53
CA ASP A 206 -9.69 -14.23 15.24
C ASP A 206 -10.37 -15.55 14.92
N LEU A 207 -10.88 -16.22 15.96
CA LEU A 207 -11.59 -17.49 15.81
C LEU A 207 -13.02 -17.28 15.29
N TYR A 208 -13.75 -16.33 15.91
CA TYR A 208 -15.13 -16.01 15.61
C TYR A 208 -15.29 -14.56 15.13
N GLY A 209 -16.27 -14.31 14.27
CA GLY A 209 -16.70 -12.98 13.86
C GLY A 209 -17.76 -12.40 14.81
N ASP A 210 -18.22 -11.18 14.52
CA ASP A 210 -19.22 -10.46 15.34
C ASP A 210 -20.59 -11.15 15.39
N ASP A 211 -20.87 -12.04 14.44
CA ASP A 211 -22.08 -12.85 14.33
C ASP A 211 -22.00 -14.18 15.13
N GLY A 212 -20.87 -14.45 15.79
CA GLY A 212 -20.61 -15.69 16.51
C GLY A 212 -20.26 -16.89 15.62
N ALA A 213 -20.20 -16.72 14.30
CA ALA A 213 -19.73 -17.75 13.37
C ALA A 213 -18.19 -17.74 13.25
N PHE A 214 -17.60 -18.81 12.72
CA PHE A 214 -16.16 -18.83 12.45
C PHE A 214 -15.76 -17.68 11.52
N ALA A 215 -14.80 -16.86 11.95
CA ALA A 215 -14.37 -15.67 11.22
C ALA A 215 -13.80 -16.02 9.84
N ILE A 216 -13.92 -15.08 8.91
CA ILE A 216 -13.08 -15.01 7.72
C ILE A 216 -12.17 -13.81 7.94
N ASN A 217 -10.91 -14.06 8.26
CA ASN A 217 -9.96 -13.01 8.62
C ASN A 217 -9.35 -12.39 7.35
N PRO A 218 -9.76 -11.19 6.91
CA PRO A 218 -9.08 -10.55 5.79
C PRO A 218 -7.62 -10.29 6.16
N LEU A 219 -6.71 -10.41 5.19
CA LEU A 219 -5.33 -10.01 5.39
C LEU A 219 -5.30 -8.50 5.74
N PRO A 220 -4.51 -8.07 6.74
CA PRO A 220 -4.36 -6.66 7.07
C PRO A 220 -3.95 -5.83 5.85
N ASN A 221 -4.40 -4.57 5.80
CA ASN A 221 -4.15 -3.69 4.65
C ASN A 221 -2.66 -3.58 4.32
N GLY A 222 -2.26 -4.04 3.12
CA GLY A 222 -0.87 -4.02 2.64
C GLY A 222 -0.05 -5.26 3.00
N MET A 223 -0.64 -6.25 3.67
CA MET A 223 -0.01 -7.54 3.98
C MET A 223 -0.36 -8.58 2.92
N SER A 224 0.66 -9.22 2.32
CA SER A 224 0.47 -10.42 1.49
C SER A 224 0.32 -11.69 2.34
N ALA A 225 -0.14 -12.80 1.75
CA ALA A 225 -0.15 -14.10 2.43
C ALA A 225 1.27 -14.49 2.94
N ALA A 226 2.31 -14.12 2.20
CA ALA A 226 3.70 -14.34 2.60
C ALA A 226 4.13 -13.48 3.80
N ASP A 227 3.63 -12.25 3.91
CA ASP A 227 3.90 -11.40 5.07
C ASP A 227 3.19 -11.94 6.32
N MET A 228 1.94 -12.36 6.18
CA MET A 228 1.21 -13.03 7.27
C MET A 228 1.92 -14.32 7.72
N ALA A 229 2.44 -15.11 6.78
CA ALA A 229 3.24 -16.28 7.10
C ALA A 229 4.50 -15.94 7.92
N ARG A 230 5.17 -14.80 7.63
CA ARG A 230 6.31 -14.35 8.45
C ARG A 230 5.90 -13.94 9.85
N VAL A 231 4.75 -13.30 10.00
CA VAL A 231 4.20 -12.95 11.32
C VAL A 231 3.87 -14.21 12.11
N VAL A 232 3.15 -15.16 11.51
CA VAL A 232 2.82 -16.45 12.13
C VAL A 232 4.09 -17.19 12.54
N PHE A 233 5.06 -17.32 11.63
CA PHE A 233 6.34 -17.96 11.92
C PHE A 233 7.13 -17.25 13.03
N GLY A 234 7.11 -15.92 13.07
CA GLY A 234 7.77 -15.11 14.11
C GLY A 234 7.10 -15.23 15.48
N ALA A 235 5.76 -15.31 15.50
CA ALA A 235 4.95 -15.40 16.71
C ALA A 235 4.87 -16.82 17.29
N SER A 236 5.12 -17.85 16.47
CA SER A 236 5.08 -19.25 16.88
C SER A 236 6.14 -19.57 17.93
N ALA A 237 5.77 -20.36 18.94
CA ALA A 237 6.73 -20.98 19.86
C ALA A 237 7.17 -22.38 19.39
N ARG A 238 6.63 -22.84 18.24
CA ARG A 238 6.75 -24.21 17.72
C ARG A 238 6.20 -25.22 18.73
N ASP A 239 5.06 -24.88 19.31
CA ASP A 239 4.38 -25.69 20.33
C ASP A 239 3.68 -26.92 19.71
N TYR A 240 3.35 -26.85 18.42
CA TYR A 240 2.59 -27.86 17.68
C TYR A 240 1.36 -28.40 18.44
N PRO A 241 0.36 -27.55 18.72
CA PRO A 241 -0.79 -27.90 19.54
C PRO A 241 -1.49 -29.18 19.07
N ARG A 242 -1.73 -30.12 19.99
CA ARG A 242 -2.54 -31.31 19.73
C ARG A 242 -4.00 -30.95 19.51
N THR A 243 -4.65 -31.69 18.64
CA THR A 243 -6.06 -31.46 18.26
C THR A 243 -6.76 -32.79 17.94
N THR A 244 -8.09 -32.76 17.89
CA THR A 244 -8.93 -33.88 17.46
C THR A 244 -9.36 -33.75 16.00
N PHE A 245 -9.30 -32.55 15.41
CA PHE A 245 -9.71 -32.29 14.03
C PHE A 245 -8.74 -31.33 13.32
N VAL A 246 -8.40 -31.64 12.07
CA VAL A 246 -7.67 -30.75 11.16
C VAL A 246 -8.56 -30.48 9.95
N ASN A 247 -8.69 -29.21 9.58
CA ASN A 247 -9.51 -28.74 8.49
C ASN A 247 -8.96 -29.23 7.13
N GLY A 248 -9.85 -29.71 6.25
CA GLY A 248 -9.50 -30.36 4.99
C GLY A 248 -8.90 -29.44 3.91
N PHE A 249 -8.91 -28.11 4.08
CA PHE A 249 -8.41 -27.19 3.05
C PHE A 249 -6.91 -27.38 2.72
N CYS A 250 -6.13 -27.80 3.71
CA CYS A 250 -4.71 -28.12 3.59
C CYS A 250 -4.33 -29.13 4.68
N PHE A 251 -4.21 -30.40 4.29
CA PHE A 251 -4.23 -31.54 5.19
C PHE A 251 -3.10 -32.51 4.84
N MET A 252 -2.05 -32.54 5.66
CA MET A 252 -0.89 -33.41 5.47
C MET A 252 -1.07 -34.71 6.24
N ILE A 253 -0.85 -35.83 5.55
CA ILE A 253 -1.04 -37.19 6.04
C ILE A 253 0.29 -37.94 5.94
N ARG A 254 0.68 -38.59 7.03
CA ARG A 254 1.78 -39.56 7.03
C ARG A 254 1.30 -40.86 6.39
N ARG A 255 2.12 -41.45 5.52
CA ARG A 255 1.79 -42.71 4.82
C ARG A 255 1.26 -43.81 5.75
N ALA A 256 1.88 -43.98 6.90
CA ALA A 256 1.45 -44.96 7.92
C ALA A 256 -0.02 -44.84 8.35
N VAL A 257 -0.62 -43.64 8.28
CA VAL A 257 -2.05 -43.46 8.55
C VAL A 257 -2.87 -44.12 7.45
N ILE A 258 -2.58 -43.81 6.17
CA ILE A 258 -3.28 -44.39 5.02
C ILE A 258 -3.13 -45.92 5.02
N ASP A 259 -1.94 -46.43 5.34
CA ASP A 259 -1.69 -47.87 5.40
C ASP A 259 -2.51 -48.55 6.51
N ALA A 260 -2.76 -47.86 7.62
CA ALA A 260 -3.49 -48.38 8.76
C ALA A 260 -5.03 -48.28 8.62
N ILE A 261 -5.54 -47.17 8.09
CA ILE A 261 -6.99 -46.88 8.08
C ILE A 261 -7.60 -46.83 6.68
N GLY A 262 -6.79 -46.96 5.63
CA GLY A 262 -7.21 -46.79 4.24
C GLY A 262 -7.40 -45.32 3.86
N TYR A 263 -8.26 -45.10 2.86
CA TYR A 263 -8.52 -43.78 2.27
C TYR A 263 -9.73 -43.07 2.92
N MET A 264 -10.14 -41.92 2.37
CA MET A 264 -11.38 -41.25 2.79
C MET A 264 -12.61 -42.08 2.38
N ASP A 265 -13.70 -42.00 3.15
CA ASP A 265 -14.90 -42.81 2.91
C ASP A 265 -15.79 -42.20 1.81
N GLU A 266 -15.61 -42.68 0.58
CA GLU A 266 -16.37 -42.27 -0.60
C GLU A 266 -17.85 -42.63 -0.52
N ALA A 267 -18.22 -43.68 0.24
CA ALA A 267 -19.60 -44.15 0.33
C ALA A 267 -20.44 -43.28 1.27
N ALA A 268 -19.86 -42.90 2.42
CA ALA A 268 -20.53 -42.04 3.39
C ALA A 268 -20.46 -40.55 3.01
N PHE A 269 -19.38 -40.11 2.34
CA PHE A 269 -19.14 -38.69 2.04
C PHE A 269 -18.74 -38.45 0.57
N PRO A 270 -19.55 -38.84 -0.43
CA PRO A 270 -19.14 -38.78 -1.84
C PRO A 270 -18.81 -37.35 -2.33
N THR A 271 -19.54 -36.34 -1.84
CA THR A 271 -19.42 -34.93 -2.27
C THR A 271 -18.63 -34.05 -1.30
N GLY A 272 -17.99 -34.65 -0.29
CA GLY A 272 -17.31 -33.94 0.80
C GLY A 272 -18.24 -33.54 1.97
N TYR A 273 -17.75 -32.67 2.86
CA TYR A 273 -18.39 -32.18 4.10
C TYR A 273 -18.51 -33.22 5.22
N GLY A 274 -17.42 -33.92 5.55
CA GLY A 274 -17.34 -34.81 6.72
C GLY A 274 -16.29 -35.90 6.61
N GLU A 275 -15.78 -36.13 5.39
CA GLU A 275 -14.72 -37.05 5.04
C GLU A 275 -13.43 -36.81 5.83
N GLU A 276 -13.04 -35.54 6.04
CA GLU A 276 -11.82 -35.17 6.75
C GLU A 276 -11.98 -35.39 8.26
N ASN A 277 -13.17 -35.13 8.79
CA ASN A 277 -13.48 -35.38 10.20
C ASN A 277 -13.58 -36.88 10.48
N ASP A 278 -14.19 -37.66 9.60
CA ASP A 278 -14.20 -39.12 9.65
C ASP A 278 -12.77 -39.68 9.62
N PHE A 279 -11.92 -39.16 8.73
CA PHE A 279 -10.53 -39.55 8.62
C PHE A 279 -9.73 -39.23 9.89
N CYS A 280 -9.95 -38.05 10.50
CA CYS A 280 -9.35 -37.67 11.78
C CYS A 280 -9.77 -38.62 12.92
N ILE A 281 -11.04 -39.01 12.98
CA ILE A 281 -11.55 -39.92 14.03
C ILE A 281 -10.94 -41.31 13.86
N ARG A 282 -10.96 -41.86 12.63
CA ARG A 282 -10.36 -43.18 12.35
C ARG A 282 -8.86 -43.20 12.62
N ALA A 283 -8.14 -42.11 12.31
CA ALA A 283 -6.72 -42.01 12.61
C ALA A 283 -6.45 -42.04 14.12
N GLN A 284 -7.26 -41.36 14.93
CA GLN A 284 -7.16 -41.40 16.39
C GLN A 284 -7.48 -42.78 16.95
N ASP A 285 -8.50 -43.45 16.43
CA ASP A 285 -8.85 -44.82 16.83
C ASP A 285 -7.72 -45.82 16.50
N ALA A 286 -6.96 -45.56 15.45
CA ALA A 286 -5.76 -46.31 15.08
C ALA A 286 -4.49 -45.87 15.85
N GLY A 287 -4.61 -44.94 16.81
CA GLY A 287 -3.52 -44.52 17.69
C GLY A 287 -2.65 -43.38 17.15
N PHE A 288 -3.04 -42.73 16.06
CA PHE A 288 -2.33 -41.56 15.53
C PHE A 288 -2.83 -40.28 16.18
N ALA A 289 -1.90 -39.40 16.53
CA ALA A 289 -2.21 -38.08 17.04
C ALA A 289 -2.24 -37.04 15.91
N LEU A 290 -2.99 -35.96 16.13
CA LEU A 290 -3.09 -34.83 15.22
C LEU A 290 -2.53 -33.56 15.86
N ALA A 291 -1.99 -32.66 15.04
CA ALA A 291 -1.45 -31.40 15.51
C ALA A 291 -1.65 -30.25 14.51
N TYR A 292 -1.60 -29.01 15.00
CA TYR A 292 -1.52 -27.83 14.14
C TYR A 292 -0.07 -27.37 14.00
N ALA A 293 0.35 -27.08 12.78
CA ALA A 293 1.64 -26.45 12.51
C ALA A 293 1.56 -24.95 12.82
N ASP A 294 1.76 -24.58 14.08
CA ASP A 294 1.57 -23.21 14.57
C ASP A 294 2.59 -22.20 14.03
N ASP A 295 3.63 -22.68 13.35
CA ASP A 295 4.64 -21.88 12.63
C ASP A 295 4.35 -21.71 11.14
N THR A 296 3.22 -22.23 10.65
CA THR A 296 2.90 -22.34 9.23
C THR A 296 1.56 -21.68 8.89
N TYR A 297 1.50 -20.95 7.77
CA TYR A 297 0.29 -20.26 7.32
C TYR A 297 -0.01 -20.55 5.84
N VAL A 298 -1.25 -20.87 5.50
CA VAL A 298 -1.75 -20.98 4.12
C VAL A 298 -3.02 -20.15 3.99
N PHE A 299 -3.08 -19.30 2.98
CA PHE A 299 -4.25 -18.47 2.73
C PHE A 299 -5.33 -19.28 2.00
N HIS A 300 -6.58 -19.13 2.41
CA HIS A 300 -7.73 -19.83 1.86
C HIS A 300 -8.74 -18.79 1.37
N ALA A 301 -8.94 -18.70 0.05
CA ALA A 301 -9.81 -17.71 -0.58
C ALA A 301 -11.30 -17.98 -0.32
N LYS A 302 -11.64 -19.24 -0.01
CA LYS A 302 -13.02 -19.70 0.24
C LYS A 302 -13.94 -19.27 -0.90
N SER A 303 -13.49 -19.56 -2.12
CA SER A 303 -14.20 -19.24 -3.37
C SER A 303 -15.66 -19.74 -3.31
N LYS A 304 -16.57 -19.06 -4.02
CA LYS A 304 -18.01 -19.35 -4.01
C LYS A 304 -18.35 -20.65 -4.75
N SER A 305 -17.81 -21.77 -4.30
CA SER A 305 -18.21 -23.10 -4.72
C SER A 305 -19.52 -23.43 -4.00
N PHE A 306 -20.61 -23.41 -4.78
CA PHE A 306 -22.01 -23.65 -4.40
C PHE A 306 -22.65 -22.57 -3.51
N GLY A 307 -23.92 -22.26 -3.81
CA GLY A 307 -24.74 -21.29 -3.05
C GLY A 307 -24.78 -21.61 -1.55
N SER A 308 -24.96 -20.57 -0.73
CA SER A 308 -24.98 -20.67 0.74
C SER A 308 -25.91 -21.78 1.24
N GLU A 309 -27.07 -21.96 0.62
CA GLU A 309 -28.07 -22.98 0.98
C GLU A 309 -27.58 -24.41 0.76
N ARG A 310 -26.98 -24.71 -0.40
CA ARG A 310 -26.48 -26.06 -0.73
C ARG A 310 -25.35 -26.49 0.19
N ARG A 311 -24.48 -25.55 0.57
CA ARG A 311 -23.38 -25.77 1.53
C ARG A 311 -23.89 -26.10 2.93
N VAL A 312 -24.90 -25.37 3.39
CA VAL A 312 -25.55 -25.63 4.68
C VAL A 312 -26.20 -27.02 4.68
N ALA A 313 -26.88 -27.39 3.59
CA ALA A 313 -27.50 -28.70 3.45
C ALA A 313 -26.47 -29.85 3.48
N LEU A 314 -25.37 -29.72 2.72
CA LEU A 314 -24.29 -30.73 2.69
C LEU A 314 -23.58 -30.85 4.05
N SER A 315 -23.29 -29.73 4.71
CA SER A 315 -22.69 -29.71 6.05
C SER A 315 -23.59 -30.39 7.09
N LYS A 316 -24.90 -30.15 7.03
CA LYS A 316 -25.88 -30.81 7.90
C LYS A 316 -25.90 -32.32 7.66
N ALA A 317 -26.02 -32.75 6.41
CA ALA A 317 -26.06 -34.16 6.03
C ALA A 317 -24.77 -34.90 6.46
N GLY A 318 -23.61 -34.29 6.24
CA GLY A 318 -22.33 -34.85 6.67
C GLY A 318 -22.19 -34.93 8.19
N GLY A 319 -22.70 -33.94 8.92
CA GLY A 319 -22.77 -34.00 10.39
C GLY A 319 -23.69 -35.12 10.90
N GLU A 320 -24.80 -35.40 10.22
CA GLU A 320 -25.67 -36.55 10.52
C GLU A 320 -24.97 -37.89 10.23
N ALA A 321 -24.30 -38.00 9.08
CA ALA A 321 -23.53 -39.19 8.70
C ALA A 321 -22.38 -39.47 9.68
N LEU A 322 -21.66 -38.44 10.15
CA LEU A 322 -20.61 -38.56 11.16
C LEU A 322 -21.14 -39.11 12.48
N ARG A 323 -22.29 -38.59 12.96
CA ARG A 323 -22.92 -39.06 14.20
C ARG A 323 -23.44 -40.49 14.06
N ALA A 324 -23.98 -40.84 12.90
CA ALA A 324 -24.43 -42.21 12.63
C ALA A 324 -23.25 -43.19 12.62
N LYS A 325 -22.11 -42.80 12.04
CA LYS A 325 -20.94 -43.67 11.89
C LYS A 325 -20.10 -43.80 13.16
N HIS A 326 -19.89 -42.70 13.89
CA HIS A 326 -18.96 -42.65 15.04
C HIS A 326 -19.63 -42.51 16.40
N THR A 327 -20.97 -42.54 16.45
CA THR A 327 -21.82 -42.16 17.61
C THR A 327 -21.85 -40.65 17.87
N ALA A 328 -23.01 -40.14 18.28
CA ALA A 328 -23.20 -38.73 18.58
C ALA A 328 -22.38 -38.30 19.81
N GLU A 329 -22.26 -39.18 20.81
CA GLU A 329 -21.54 -38.94 22.06
C GLU A 329 -20.04 -38.76 21.81
N LYS A 330 -19.44 -39.65 21.01
CA LYS A 330 -18.01 -39.56 20.66
C LYS A 330 -17.73 -38.29 19.86
N PHE A 331 -18.55 -37.98 18.86
CA PHE A 331 -18.37 -36.78 18.06
C PHE A 331 -18.47 -35.51 18.91
N ALA A 332 -19.50 -35.41 19.77
CA ALA A 332 -19.66 -34.27 20.68
C ALA A 332 -18.47 -34.13 21.65
N ARG A 333 -17.95 -35.24 22.18
CA ARG A 333 -16.76 -35.24 23.05
C ARG A 333 -15.53 -34.68 22.32
N LEU A 334 -15.25 -35.14 21.10
CA LEU A 334 -14.10 -34.67 20.32
C LEU A 334 -14.22 -33.20 19.92
N VAL A 335 -15.44 -32.73 19.63
CA VAL A 335 -15.71 -31.31 19.36
C VAL A 335 -15.45 -30.47 20.62
N ALA A 336 -15.94 -30.91 21.78
CA ALA A 336 -15.69 -30.23 23.05
C ALA A 336 -14.20 -30.22 23.43
N GLU A 337 -13.44 -31.21 22.99
CA GLU A 337 -11.99 -31.28 23.21
C GLU A 337 -11.22 -30.26 22.37
N VAL A 338 -11.52 -30.14 21.06
CA VAL A 338 -10.88 -29.13 20.20
C VAL A 338 -11.25 -27.70 20.63
N GLU A 339 -12.49 -27.50 21.08
CA GLU A 339 -12.97 -26.21 21.58
C GLU A 339 -12.19 -25.73 22.82
N LYS A 340 -11.78 -26.67 23.69
CA LYS A 340 -11.07 -26.37 24.95
C LYS A 340 -9.55 -26.27 24.81
N THR A 341 -9.02 -26.18 23.58
CA THR A 341 -7.57 -26.14 23.35
C THR A 341 -6.95 -24.78 23.71
N GLY A 342 -6.76 -24.52 25.01
CA GLY A 342 -6.01 -23.35 25.51
C GLY A 342 -4.64 -23.09 24.86
N PRO A 343 -3.90 -24.09 24.33
CA PRO A 343 -2.72 -23.83 23.50
C PRO A 343 -3.01 -22.98 22.25
N MET A 344 -4.15 -23.19 21.58
CA MET A 344 -4.51 -22.41 20.39
C MET A 344 -4.88 -20.97 20.72
N ASP A 345 -5.47 -20.72 21.90
CA ASP A 345 -5.70 -19.35 22.36
C ASP A 345 -4.39 -18.61 22.60
N ARG A 346 -3.37 -19.31 23.12
CA ARG A 346 -2.01 -18.75 23.24
C ARG A 346 -1.39 -18.47 21.87
N VAL A 347 -1.55 -19.38 20.91
CA VAL A 347 -1.08 -19.17 19.53
C VAL A 347 -1.74 -17.91 18.93
N ARG A 348 -3.06 -17.80 19.01
CA ARG A 348 -3.81 -16.63 18.52
C ARG A 348 -3.39 -15.34 19.24
N ALA A 349 -3.22 -15.38 20.55
CA ALA A 349 -2.77 -14.22 21.34
C ALA A 349 -1.37 -13.75 20.92
N ARG A 350 -0.42 -14.68 20.70
CA ARG A 350 0.92 -14.35 20.20
C ARG A 350 0.87 -13.73 18.80
N ILE A 351 0.05 -14.27 17.91
CA ILE A 351 -0.11 -13.73 16.55
C ILE A 351 -0.75 -12.35 16.60
N LYS A 352 -1.79 -12.14 17.41
CA LYS A 352 -2.40 -10.81 17.63
C LYS A 352 -1.40 -9.80 18.17
N ALA A 353 -0.60 -10.18 19.17
CA ALA A 353 0.45 -9.32 19.71
C ALA A 353 1.55 -9.02 18.67
N ALA A 354 1.94 -10.01 17.87
CA ALA A 354 2.91 -9.82 16.80
C ALA A 354 2.38 -8.88 15.72
N LEU A 355 1.12 -9.05 15.29
CA LEU A 355 0.44 -8.13 14.37
C LEU A 355 0.39 -6.71 14.95
N ALA A 356 0.08 -6.56 16.24
CA ALA A 356 0.07 -5.28 16.93
C ALA A 356 1.47 -4.63 17.03
N SER A 357 2.55 -5.42 17.08
CA SER A 357 3.94 -4.94 17.08
C SER A 357 4.53 -4.68 15.69
N CYS A 358 3.91 -5.25 14.65
CA CYS A 358 4.22 -4.92 13.25
C CYS A 358 3.55 -3.60 12.82
N THR A 359 2.59 -3.11 13.60
CA THR A 359 2.20 -1.69 13.66
C THR A 359 3.18 -0.92 14.55
N PRO A 360 3.58 0.33 14.20
CA PRO A 360 4.50 1.09 15.05
C PRO A 360 3.83 1.34 16.41
N ALA A 361 4.45 0.88 17.49
CA ALA A 361 3.97 1.19 18.83
C ALA A 361 4.17 2.69 19.16
N PRO A 362 3.27 3.30 19.96
CA PRO A 362 3.46 4.65 20.48
C PRO A 362 4.68 4.72 21.38
N ALA A 363 5.43 5.82 21.29
CA ALA A 363 6.60 6.07 22.11
C ALA A 363 6.23 6.10 23.61
N ALA A 364 6.59 5.06 24.35
CA ALA A 364 6.65 5.13 25.80
C ALA A 364 7.94 5.86 26.21
N ALA A 365 7.81 6.86 27.08
CA ALA A 365 8.92 7.65 27.61
C ALA A 365 9.90 6.79 28.43
N PRO A 366 11.23 6.92 28.25
CA PRO A 366 12.19 6.31 29.16
C PRO A 366 12.72 7.33 30.17
N ALA A 367 12.66 6.95 31.44
CA ALA A 367 13.38 7.58 32.54
C ALA A 367 14.88 7.18 32.53
N ASP A 368 15.72 8.19 32.67
CA ASP A 368 17.08 8.27 33.24
C ASP A 368 17.99 7.02 33.23
N ARG A 369 18.53 6.68 32.05
CA ARG A 369 19.74 5.82 31.88
C ARG A 369 20.76 6.41 30.90
N ASP A 370 20.61 7.68 30.55
CA ASP A 370 21.18 8.27 29.33
C ASP A 370 22.59 8.83 29.51
N THR A 371 23.05 9.04 30.75
CA THR A 371 24.33 9.72 31.00
C THR A 371 25.54 8.84 30.69
N ALA A 372 25.49 7.54 30.98
CA ALA A 372 26.59 6.61 30.68
C ALA A 372 26.69 6.24 29.19
N LEU A 373 25.56 6.24 28.47
CA LEU A 373 25.49 5.97 27.04
C LEU A 373 25.93 7.18 26.21
N ARG A 374 25.67 8.41 26.66
CA ARG A 374 26.13 9.65 26.01
C ARG A 374 27.65 9.78 26.00
N ASP A 375 28.33 9.41 27.08
CA ASP A 375 29.80 9.47 27.16
C ASP A 375 30.49 8.41 26.27
N ALA A 376 29.88 7.23 26.14
CA ALA A 376 30.35 6.20 25.20
C ALA A 376 30.05 6.60 23.73
N HIS A 377 28.90 7.24 23.49
CA HIS A 377 28.48 7.76 22.19
C HIS A 377 29.40 8.88 21.70
N GLN A 378 29.76 9.84 22.54
CA GLN A 378 30.67 10.93 22.16
C GLN A 378 32.08 10.46 21.80
N ARG A 379 32.60 9.41 22.46
CA ARG A 379 33.88 8.79 22.10
C ARG A 379 33.84 8.06 20.75
N ALA A 380 32.72 7.44 20.42
CA ALA A 380 32.51 6.79 19.13
C ALA A 380 32.26 7.79 17.98
N VAL A 381 31.56 8.90 18.26
CA VAL A 381 31.26 9.98 17.31
C VAL A 381 32.55 10.70 16.90
N LYS A 382 33.45 11.01 17.85
CA LYS A 382 34.71 11.72 17.58
C LYS A 382 35.70 10.92 16.72
N ALA A 383 35.58 9.59 16.69
CA ALA A 383 36.37 8.72 15.82
C ALA A 383 35.79 8.62 14.39
N ALA A 384 34.58 9.15 14.15
CA ALA A 384 33.82 8.98 12.92
C ALA A 384 33.43 10.31 12.24
N GLU A 385 34.03 11.44 12.63
CA GLU A 385 33.78 12.80 12.10
C GLU A 385 34.33 13.01 10.68
N GLY A 386 33.86 12.21 9.72
CA GLY A 386 34.25 12.35 8.32
C GLY A 386 33.35 11.59 7.37
N LEU A 387 32.04 11.84 7.37
CA LEU A 387 31.20 11.98 6.17
C LEU A 387 29.73 12.23 6.54
N VAL A 388 29.05 12.95 5.66
CA VAL A 388 27.79 13.68 5.85
C VAL A 388 26.58 12.96 5.21
N LEU A 389 25.44 13.05 5.92
CA LEU A 389 24.01 12.91 5.53
C LEU A 389 23.31 11.52 5.43
N SER A 390 22.24 11.43 6.24
CA SER A 390 21.17 10.42 6.32
C SER A 390 20.19 10.42 5.14
N PRO A 391 19.49 9.30 4.84
CA PRO A 391 18.26 9.29 4.06
C PRO A 391 16.99 9.10 4.92
N ALA A 392 15.93 9.85 4.58
CA ALA A 392 14.54 9.72 5.03
C ALA A 392 13.81 8.54 4.33
N PRO A 393 12.71 7.99 4.91
CA PRO A 393 12.05 6.78 4.43
C PRO A 393 11.21 7.01 3.16
N SER A 394 11.18 6.00 2.28
CA SER A 394 10.51 6.01 0.98
C SER A 394 9.06 5.53 1.04
N TYR A 395 8.19 6.28 0.37
CA TYR A 395 6.83 5.96 -0.06
C TYR A 395 6.80 4.73 -0.99
N SER A 396 5.81 3.84 -0.82
CA SER A 396 5.58 2.66 -1.67
C SER A 396 4.15 2.69 -2.21
N PRO A 397 3.94 2.97 -3.51
CA PRO A 397 2.65 2.76 -4.17
C PRO A 397 2.35 1.25 -4.22
N LYS A 398 1.13 0.88 -3.81
CA LYS A 398 0.64 -0.51 -3.82
C LYS A 398 0.58 -1.06 -5.25
N GLY A 399 1.11 -2.27 -5.45
CA GLY A 399 0.75 -3.17 -6.53
C GLY A 399 1.56 -3.05 -7.82
N TYR A 400 2.73 -3.70 -7.86
CA TYR A 400 3.36 -4.13 -9.11
C TYR A 400 3.63 -5.63 -9.06
N ASN A 401 2.96 -6.41 -9.91
CA ASN A 401 3.37 -7.78 -10.21
C ASN A 401 4.60 -7.72 -11.12
N LEU A 402 5.77 -7.44 -10.52
CA LEU A 402 7.05 -7.57 -11.20
C LEU A 402 7.53 -9.00 -11.06
N ALA A 403 8.16 -9.48 -12.12
CA ALA A 403 8.85 -10.75 -12.10
C ALA A 403 9.81 -10.85 -10.91
N PRO A 404 9.96 -12.04 -10.30
CA PRO A 404 10.96 -12.27 -9.25
C PRO A 404 12.36 -12.00 -9.81
N GLY A 405 12.94 -10.84 -9.50
CA GLY A 405 14.23 -10.41 -10.04
C GLY A 405 14.43 -8.89 -10.16
N PHE A 406 13.35 -8.11 -10.13
CA PHE A 406 13.41 -6.64 -10.24
C PHE A 406 12.79 -5.95 -9.02
N ALA A 407 13.46 -6.09 -7.86
CA ALA A 407 13.18 -5.26 -6.69
C ALA A 407 14.11 -4.04 -6.71
N GLY A 408 13.59 -2.87 -7.06
CA GLY A 408 14.31 -1.60 -6.91
C GLY A 408 13.34 -0.50 -6.55
N ALA A 409 13.38 -0.02 -5.31
CA ALA A 409 12.80 1.28 -4.96
C ALA A 409 13.38 2.35 -5.91
N SER A 410 12.57 3.31 -6.36
CA SER A 410 13.03 4.43 -7.18
C SER A 410 14.31 5.03 -6.60
N ILE A 411 15.36 5.17 -7.41
CA ILE A 411 16.57 5.88 -6.96
C ILE A 411 16.24 7.36 -6.85
N VAL A 412 16.61 7.96 -5.72
CA VAL A 412 16.45 9.39 -5.46
C VAL A 412 17.63 10.14 -6.08
N LEU A 413 17.35 11.00 -7.06
CA LEU A 413 18.34 11.83 -7.74
C LEU A 413 18.43 13.21 -7.04
N PRO A 414 19.62 13.70 -6.68
CA PRO A 414 19.76 14.97 -5.99
C PRO A 414 19.39 16.14 -6.90
N TYR A 415 18.50 17.02 -6.42
CA TYR A 415 18.11 18.23 -7.17
C TYR A 415 19.24 19.28 -7.21
N ALA A 416 19.95 19.44 -6.10
CA ALA A 416 21.11 20.33 -5.97
C ALA A 416 22.43 19.56 -6.19
N PRO A 417 23.53 20.23 -6.59
CA PRO A 417 24.83 19.58 -6.77
C PRO A 417 25.29 18.93 -5.46
N THR A 418 25.77 17.70 -5.53
CA THR A 418 26.53 17.10 -4.43
C THR A 418 27.96 17.63 -4.48
N THR A 419 28.60 17.82 -3.32
CA THR A 419 29.99 18.29 -3.24
C THR A 419 30.92 17.29 -3.92
N GLY A 420 31.39 17.67 -5.10
CA GLY A 420 32.22 16.86 -5.99
C GLY A 420 32.00 17.33 -7.41
N ALA A 421 33.07 17.78 -8.08
CA ALA A 421 32.99 18.27 -9.45
C ALA A 421 32.24 17.27 -10.36
N PRO A 422 31.54 17.74 -11.42
CA PRO A 422 30.94 16.85 -12.40
C PRO A 422 32.02 15.88 -12.88
N ALA A 423 31.80 14.58 -12.63
CA ALA A 423 32.65 13.54 -13.19
C ALA A 423 32.70 13.76 -14.70
N ASN A 424 33.89 13.72 -15.30
CA ASN A 424 34.10 13.80 -16.75
C ASN A 424 33.04 12.92 -17.44
N VAL A 425 31.98 13.55 -17.95
CA VAL A 425 31.03 12.86 -18.81
C VAL A 425 31.84 12.55 -20.06
N PRO A 426 31.99 11.27 -20.47
CA PRO A 426 32.70 10.94 -21.69
C PRO A 426 32.14 11.76 -22.87
N ALA A 427 32.84 11.85 -23.99
CA ALA A 427 32.25 12.44 -25.20
C ALA A 427 31.05 11.56 -25.64
N LEU A 428 29.87 11.82 -25.07
CA LEU A 428 28.67 11.03 -25.25
C LEU A 428 27.92 11.56 -26.47
N ASP A 429 27.68 10.69 -27.45
CA ASP A 429 26.77 11.02 -28.53
C ASP A 429 25.32 10.83 -28.06
N ILE A 430 24.60 11.96 -27.92
CA ILE A 430 23.27 12.02 -27.32
C ILE A 430 22.27 12.51 -28.36
N GLY A 431 21.23 11.70 -28.60
CA GLY A 431 20.06 12.06 -29.39
C GLY A 431 18.84 12.26 -28.50
N VAL A 432 18.22 13.45 -28.55
CA VAL A 432 16.98 13.74 -27.84
C VAL A 432 15.86 13.93 -28.86
N HIS A 433 14.80 13.13 -28.76
CA HIS A 433 13.58 13.34 -29.51
C HIS A 433 12.53 14.02 -28.63
N LEU A 434 11.98 15.12 -29.13
CA LEU A 434 10.84 15.84 -28.55
C LEU A 434 9.67 15.82 -29.53
N HIS A 435 8.59 15.11 -29.17
CA HIS A 435 7.32 15.27 -29.88
C HIS A 435 6.52 16.44 -29.32
N LEU A 436 6.50 17.57 -30.02
CA LEU A 436 5.84 18.81 -29.63
C LEU A 436 4.49 18.96 -30.36
N HIS A 437 3.50 18.19 -29.91
CA HIS A 437 2.11 18.32 -30.35
C HIS A 437 1.44 19.64 -29.92
N TYR A 438 1.85 20.21 -28.77
CA TYR A 438 1.35 21.48 -28.25
C TYR A 438 2.47 22.55 -28.30
N PRO A 439 2.49 23.41 -29.35
CA PRO A 439 3.60 24.32 -29.62
C PRO A 439 3.82 25.38 -28.53
N ASP A 440 2.77 25.74 -27.80
CA ASP A 440 2.82 26.71 -26.70
C ASP A 440 3.65 26.22 -25.49
N LEU A 441 3.95 24.92 -25.42
CA LEU A 441 4.87 24.36 -24.41
C LEU A 441 6.35 24.47 -24.80
N ALA A 442 6.71 25.06 -25.95
CA ALA A 442 8.08 25.12 -26.43
C ALA A 442 9.08 25.70 -25.41
N ASP A 443 8.75 26.83 -24.79
CA ASP A 443 9.63 27.48 -23.80
C ASP A 443 9.83 26.62 -22.55
N GLU A 444 8.80 25.88 -22.16
CA GLU A 444 8.91 24.97 -21.04
C GLU A 444 9.91 23.85 -21.35
N PHE A 445 9.85 23.26 -22.54
CA PHE A 445 10.82 22.25 -22.96
C PHE A 445 12.22 22.82 -23.16
N ILE A 446 12.37 24.07 -23.62
CA ILE A 446 13.67 24.75 -23.67
C ILE A 446 14.30 24.80 -22.27
N ARG A 447 13.52 25.15 -21.23
CA ARG A 447 14.03 25.16 -19.84
C ARG A 447 14.52 23.79 -19.38
N TYR A 448 13.74 22.74 -19.62
CA TYR A 448 14.12 21.37 -19.24
C TYR A 448 15.33 20.85 -20.03
N LEU A 449 15.35 21.04 -21.35
CA LEU A 449 16.46 20.65 -22.22
C LEU A 449 17.74 21.43 -21.91
N GLY A 450 17.61 22.67 -21.44
CA GLY A 450 18.73 23.50 -20.98
C GLY A 450 19.51 22.91 -19.81
N ASN A 451 18.91 21.97 -19.06
CA ASN A 451 19.58 21.26 -17.97
C ASN A 451 20.55 20.17 -18.45
N ILE A 452 20.56 19.80 -19.74
CA ILE A 452 21.54 18.85 -20.26
C ILE A 452 22.93 19.52 -20.25
N PRO A 453 23.90 18.97 -19.51
CA PRO A 453 25.15 19.68 -19.23
C PRO A 453 26.13 19.71 -20.41
N THR A 454 25.92 18.88 -21.44
CA THR A 454 26.82 18.69 -22.59
C THR A 454 26.10 18.96 -23.93
N ALA A 455 26.84 18.88 -25.03
CA ALA A 455 26.27 19.01 -26.38
C ALA A 455 25.41 17.79 -26.74
N PHE A 456 24.33 18.00 -27.49
CA PHE A 456 23.42 16.94 -27.93
C PHE A 456 22.71 17.28 -29.25
N HIS A 457 22.16 16.27 -29.92
CA HIS A 457 21.29 16.44 -31.09
C HIS A 457 19.84 16.49 -30.62
N LEU A 458 19.09 17.50 -31.04
CA LEU A 458 17.66 17.65 -30.72
C LEU A 458 16.82 17.46 -31.98
N TYR A 459 15.98 16.43 -31.98
CA TYR A 459 15.02 16.13 -33.04
C TYR A 459 13.62 16.48 -32.55
N VAL A 460 13.01 17.52 -33.12
CA VAL A 460 11.67 17.96 -32.75
C VAL A 460 10.67 17.57 -33.83
N SER A 461 9.64 16.80 -33.46
CA SER A 461 8.51 16.52 -34.34
C SER A 461 7.31 17.40 -33.98
N VAL A 462 6.67 17.99 -34.99
CA VAL A 462 5.50 18.88 -34.85
C VAL A 462 4.37 18.46 -35.81
N PRO A 463 3.10 18.77 -35.52
CA PRO A 463 1.99 18.37 -36.40
C PRO A 463 1.85 19.27 -37.64
N ASP A 464 2.38 20.50 -37.62
CA ASP A 464 2.17 21.50 -38.66
C ASP A 464 3.50 21.99 -39.24
N ALA A 465 3.61 21.96 -40.57
CA ALA A 465 4.77 22.41 -41.32
C ALA A 465 5.04 23.92 -41.15
N ALA A 466 4.00 24.73 -40.94
CA ALA A 466 4.15 26.18 -40.77
C ALA A 466 4.91 26.55 -39.48
N LEU A 467 4.98 25.64 -38.51
CA LEU A 467 5.67 25.85 -37.24
C LEU A 467 7.17 25.55 -37.29
N VAL A 468 7.64 24.86 -38.34
CA VAL A 468 8.99 24.27 -38.40
C VAL A 468 10.08 25.33 -38.26
N ASP A 469 10.05 26.37 -39.09
CA ASP A 469 11.11 27.38 -39.12
C ASP A 469 11.13 28.23 -37.83
N GLY A 470 9.94 28.63 -37.35
CA GLY A 470 9.80 29.42 -36.13
C GLY A 470 10.26 28.68 -34.89
N LEU A 471 9.90 27.40 -34.75
CA LEU A 471 10.35 26.58 -33.64
C LEU A 471 11.83 26.21 -33.75
N ALA A 472 12.36 25.96 -34.95
CA ALA A 472 13.77 25.70 -35.15
C ALA A 472 14.63 26.87 -34.67
N ALA A 473 14.27 28.11 -35.05
CA ALA A 473 14.95 29.31 -34.59
C ALA A 473 14.83 29.49 -33.06
N ARG A 474 13.64 29.27 -32.50
CA ARG A 474 13.39 29.41 -31.04
C ARG A 474 14.19 28.41 -30.21
N PHE A 475 14.22 27.14 -30.60
CA PHE A 475 15.01 26.12 -29.91
C PHE A 475 16.52 26.35 -30.08
N ALA A 476 16.97 26.74 -31.27
CA ALA A 476 18.39 27.05 -31.50
C ALA A 476 18.87 28.24 -30.65
N ALA A 477 18.03 29.28 -30.51
CA ALA A 477 18.33 30.43 -29.65
C ALA A 477 18.34 30.07 -28.15
N GLY A 478 17.38 29.26 -27.70
CA GLY A 478 17.26 28.88 -26.28
C GLY A 478 18.22 27.79 -25.82
N LEU A 479 18.78 26.99 -26.75
CA LEU A 479 19.62 25.83 -26.47
C LEU A 479 20.93 25.89 -27.25
N PRO A 480 21.90 26.73 -26.84
CA PRO A 480 23.17 26.90 -27.57
C PRO A 480 24.03 25.62 -27.65
N ARG A 481 23.75 24.62 -26.80
CA ARG A 481 24.43 23.32 -26.77
C ARG A 481 23.75 22.26 -27.66
N ALA A 482 22.59 22.57 -28.25
CA ALA A 482 21.81 21.60 -29.03
C ALA A 482 21.99 21.83 -30.53
N LYS A 483 22.22 20.76 -31.29
CA LYS A 483 22.06 20.76 -32.74
C LYS A 483 20.60 20.43 -33.07
N VAL A 484 19.83 21.45 -33.44
CA VAL A 484 18.37 21.34 -33.58
C VAL A 484 17.97 20.92 -35.00
N THR A 485 17.06 19.96 -35.11
CA THR A 485 16.39 19.55 -36.35
C THR A 485 14.89 19.46 -36.07
N VAL A 486 14.08 20.26 -36.77
CA VAL A 486 12.62 20.25 -36.63
C VAL A 486 12.00 19.70 -37.92
N ARG A 487 11.02 18.80 -37.80
CA ARG A 487 10.26 18.27 -38.94
C ARG A 487 8.79 18.16 -38.59
N SER A 488 7.93 18.41 -39.57
CA SER A 488 6.50 18.14 -39.45
C SER A 488 6.16 16.71 -39.88
N PHE A 489 5.20 16.11 -39.19
CA PHE A 489 4.63 14.82 -39.55
C PHE A 489 3.12 14.87 -39.34
N GLU A 490 2.39 14.08 -40.13
CA GLU A 490 0.97 13.87 -39.87
C GLU A 490 0.76 13.33 -38.45
N ASN A 491 -0.36 13.71 -37.82
CA ASN A 491 -0.70 13.26 -36.48
C ASN A 491 -1.12 11.79 -36.49
N ARG A 492 -0.15 10.88 -36.60
CA ARG A 492 -0.34 9.44 -36.75
C ARG A 492 0.65 8.68 -35.88
N GLY A 493 0.13 7.85 -34.97
CA GLY A 493 0.96 7.11 -34.01
C GLY A 493 1.42 7.95 -32.81
N ARG A 494 0.79 9.11 -32.58
CA ARG A 494 1.03 10.02 -31.45
C ARG A 494 2.49 10.44 -31.34
N ASP A 495 3.11 10.30 -30.18
CA ASP A 495 4.54 10.57 -29.97
C ASP A 495 5.45 9.45 -30.50
N ILE A 496 4.98 8.21 -30.55
CA ILE A 496 5.76 7.04 -30.95
C ILE A 496 5.98 6.96 -32.47
N GLY A 497 4.96 7.30 -33.26
CA GLY A 497 5.03 7.28 -34.73
C GLY A 497 6.14 8.21 -35.27
N PRO A 498 6.10 9.53 -34.99
CA PRO A 498 7.15 10.47 -35.36
C PRO A 498 8.52 10.11 -34.79
N TRP A 499 8.57 9.54 -33.58
CA TRP A 499 9.83 9.08 -32.99
C TRP A 499 10.47 7.94 -33.79
N LEU A 500 9.72 6.87 -34.09
CA LEU A 500 10.27 5.68 -34.74
C LEU A 500 10.27 5.78 -36.27
N ALA A 501 9.15 6.17 -36.88
CA ALA A 501 9.04 6.27 -38.34
C ALA A 501 9.63 7.56 -38.90
N GLY A 502 9.57 8.66 -38.13
CA GLY A 502 10.06 9.98 -38.57
C GLY A 502 11.56 10.19 -38.31
N PHE A 503 11.99 9.93 -37.08
CA PHE A 503 13.38 10.15 -36.63
C PHE A 503 14.14 8.88 -36.25
N GLY A 504 13.56 7.67 -36.40
CA GLY A 504 14.17 6.45 -35.88
C GLY A 504 15.55 6.14 -36.46
N ALA A 505 15.79 6.46 -37.73
CA ALA A 505 17.10 6.28 -38.37
C ALA A 505 18.18 7.17 -37.72
N GLN A 506 17.84 8.42 -37.38
CA GLN A 506 18.73 9.34 -36.68
C GLN A 506 18.91 8.92 -35.22
N MET A 507 17.82 8.58 -34.53
CA MET A 507 17.86 8.16 -33.12
C MET A 507 18.71 6.90 -32.92
N LYS A 508 18.68 5.98 -33.89
CA LYS A 508 19.51 4.75 -33.89
C LYS A 508 21.01 5.02 -33.93
N ALA A 509 21.44 6.17 -34.44
CA ALA A 509 22.86 6.50 -34.60
C ALA A 509 23.54 6.92 -33.29
N HIS A 510 22.76 7.24 -32.25
CA HIS A 510 23.28 7.77 -30.99
C HIS A 510 23.49 6.68 -29.92
N ASP A 511 24.55 6.85 -29.12
CA ASP A 511 24.86 5.96 -28.00
C ASP A 511 23.83 6.05 -26.87
N TYR A 512 23.33 7.26 -26.62
CA TYR A 512 22.28 7.54 -25.65
C TYR A 512 21.12 8.27 -26.30
N VAL A 513 19.92 7.84 -25.98
CA VAL A 513 18.68 8.42 -26.49
C VAL A 513 17.77 8.88 -25.37
N CYS A 514 17.12 10.02 -25.57
CA CYS A 514 16.02 10.50 -24.74
C CYS A 514 14.78 10.65 -25.62
N HIS A 515 13.64 10.19 -25.15
CA HIS A 515 12.35 10.43 -25.79
C HIS A 515 11.45 11.17 -24.80
N ILE A 516 10.90 12.30 -25.22
CA ILE A 516 10.00 13.16 -24.43
C ILE A 516 8.90 13.74 -25.35
N HIS A 517 7.79 14.17 -24.77
CA HIS A 517 6.69 14.73 -25.57
C HIS A 517 5.82 15.72 -24.80
N SER A 518 5.11 16.59 -25.51
CA SER A 518 4.31 17.70 -24.96
C SER A 518 3.00 17.28 -24.27
N LYS A 519 2.93 16.07 -23.71
CA LYS A 519 1.76 15.42 -23.10
C LYS A 519 0.77 16.38 -22.41
N ARG A 520 -0.50 16.35 -22.81
CA ARG A 520 -1.61 16.94 -22.04
C ARG A 520 -2.62 15.86 -21.69
N SER A 521 -3.24 15.98 -20.52
CA SER A 521 -4.32 15.10 -20.05
C SER A 521 -5.63 15.88 -19.89
N PRO A 522 -6.19 16.45 -20.97
CA PRO A 522 -7.32 17.38 -20.87
C PRO A 522 -8.59 16.74 -20.29
N HIS A 523 -8.74 15.41 -20.41
CA HIS A 523 -9.93 14.66 -20.02
C HIS A 523 -9.88 14.05 -18.61
N ASN A 524 -8.79 14.24 -17.85
CA ASN A 524 -8.68 13.69 -16.49
C ASN A 524 -8.02 14.70 -15.54
N PRO A 525 -8.80 15.35 -14.66
CA PRO A 525 -8.29 16.33 -13.68
C PRO A 525 -7.16 15.79 -12.79
N GLY A 526 -7.18 14.49 -12.46
CA GLY A 526 -6.14 13.81 -11.66
C GLY A 526 -4.87 13.43 -12.43
N LYS A 527 -4.71 13.89 -13.67
CA LYS A 527 -3.52 13.67 -14.51
C LYS A 527 -2.91 14.98 -15.05
N LYS A 528 -3.30 16.12 -14.50
CA LYS A 528 -2.85 17.44 -14.98
C LYS A 528 -1.37 17.72 -14.67
N ASP A 529 -0.86 17.20 -13.56
CA ASP A 529 0.54 17.32 -13.11
C ASP A 529 1.45 16.20 -13.64
N TRP A 530 0.90 15.18 -14.31
CA TRP A 530 1.64 14.01 -14.75
C TRP A 530 2.87 14.36 -15.60
N ARG A 531 2.73 15.27 -16.58
CA ARG A 531 3.86 15.72 -17.41
C ARG A 531 4.96 16.35 -16.56
N SER A 532 4.59 17.23 -15.63
CA SER A 532 5.55 17.93 -14.76
C SER A 532 6.29 16.97 -13.84
N GLN A 533 5.61 15.94 -13.34
CA GLN A 533 6.27 14.87 -12.57
C GLN A 533 7.30 14.12 -13.43
N LEU A 534 6.93 13.70 -14.65
CA LEU A 534 7.82 12.99 -15.55
C LEU A 534 9.06 13.82 -15.88
N MET A 535 8.87 15.09 -16.28
CA MET A 535 9.96 15.99 -16.65
C MET A 535 10.84 16.37 -15.46
N GLY A 536 10.23 16.64 -14.30
CA GLY A 536 10.95 16.95 -13.07
C GLY A 536 11.86 15.81 -12.62
N ASN A 537 11.41 14.57 -12.76
CA ASN A 537 12.18 13.37 -12.42
C ASN A 537 13.28 13.03 -13.44
N LEU A 538 13.10 13.34 -14.72
CA LEU A 538 14.10 13.04 -15.77
C LEU A 538 15.16 14.12 -15.94
N MET A 539 14.79 15.39 -15.78
CA MET A 539 15.65 16.52 -16.14
C MET A 539 15.25 17.84 -15.47
N GLY A 540 14.69 17.80 -14.26
CA GLY A 540 14.27 18.98 -13.51
C GLY A 540 15.43 19.91 -13.10
N SER A 541 16.67 19.42 -13.07
CA SER A 541 17.87 20.22 -12.83
C SER A 541 19.09 19.62 -13.54
N PRO A 542 20.18 20.37 -13.71
CA PRO A 542 21.42 19.84 -14.28
C PRO A 542 21.99 18.67 -13.47
N SER A 543 21.83 18.71 -12.15
CA SER A 543 22.26 17.65 -11.23
C SER A 543 21.52 16.33 -11.48
N ILE A 544 20.22 16.40 -11.78
CA ILE A 544 19.41 15.22 -12.12
C ILE A 544 19.95 14.56 -13.38
N VAL A 545 20.18 15.34 -14.45
CA VAL A 545 20.68 14.80 -15.72
C VAL A 545 22.09 14.21 -15.54
N ALA A 546 22.97 14.90 -14.81
CA ALA A 546 24.31 14.41 -14.51
C ALA A 546 24.28 13.07 -13.73
N GLU A 547 23.38 12.96 -12.75
CA GLU A 547 23.21 11.73 -11.98
C GLU A 547 22.67 10.58 -12.82
N VAL A 548 21.74 10.83 -13.75
CA VAL A 548 21.26 9.82 -14.71
C VAL A 548 22.43 9.26 -15.54
N PHE A 549 23.30 10.12 -16.07
CA PHE A 549 24.48 9.66 -16.79
C PHE A 549 25.49 8.94 -15.88
N ARG A 550 25.64 9.37 -14.63
CA ARG A 550 26.43 8.65 -13.62
C ARG A 550 25.88 7.25 -13.32
N LEU A 551 24.55 7.08 -13.35
CA LEU A 551 23.93 5.76 -13.20
C LEU A 551 24.27 4.86 -14.39
N PHE A 552 24.23 5.38 -15.61
CA PHE A 552 24.64 4.63 -16.79
C PHE A 552 26.13 4.27 -16.75
N ASP A 553 26.99 5.21 -16.39
CA ASP A 553 28.43 5.01 -16.30
C ASP A 553 28.81 3.93 -15.27
N LYS A 554 28.25 4.01 -14.06
CA LYS A 554 28.49 3.03 -13.00
C LYS A 554 27.90 1.64 -13.28
N ASN A 555 26.91 1.55 -14.17
CA ASN A 555 26.19 0.31 -14.44
C ASN A 555 26.17 0.04 -15.95
N PRO A 556 27.18 -0.66 -16.51
CA PRO A 556 27.21 -1.00 -17.94
C PRO A 556 25.99 -1.79 -18.42
N GLN A 557 25.37 -2.58 -17.54
CA GLN A 557 24.14 -3.32 -17.85
C GLN A 557 22.86 -2.48 -17.74
N LEU A 558 22.91 -1.22 -17.29
CA LEU A 558 21.72 -0.36 -17.24
C LEU A 558 21.38 0.13 -18.65
N GLY A 559 20.22 -0.27 -19.17
CA GLY A 559 19.78 0.08 -20.52
C GLY A 559 18.78 1.21 -20.58
N MET A 560 17.98 1.42 -19.53
CA MET A 560 16.94 2.46 -19.52
C MET A 560 16.68 2.99 -18.11
N VAL A 561 16.50 4.32 -18.04
CA VAL A 561 16.14 5.09 -16.86
C VAL A 561 14.85 5.85 -17.14
N PHE A 562 13.84 5.73 -16.28
CA PHE A 562 12.56 6.41 -16.45
C PHE A 562 11.95 6.83 -15.11
N PRO A 563 11.01 7.79 -15.09
CA PRO A 563 10.36 8.22 -13.86
C PRO A 563 9.67 7.10 -13.12
N GLU A 564 9.58 7.26 -11.80
CA GLU A 564 8.58 6.53 -11.03
C GLU A 564 7.17 6.79 -11.56
N TYR A 565 6.29 5.82 -11.35
CA TYR A 565 4.93 5.94 -11.84
C TYR A 565 4.16 7.05 -11.13
N HIS A 566 3.38 7.79 -11.92
CA HIS A 566 2.44 8.74 -11.38
C HIS A 566 1.36 8.00 -10.58
N TRP A 567 0.98 8.56 -9.43
CA TRP A 567 0.06 7.93 -8.49
C TRP A 567 -1.30 7.57 -9.14
N SER A 568 -1.78 8.40 -10.09
CA SER A 568 -3.04 8.18 -10.81
C SER A 568 -2.99 7.06 -11.86
N LEU A 569 -1.85 6.39 -12.00
CA LEU A 569 -1.70 5.17 -12.81
C LEU A 569 -1.87 3.89 -11.98
N SER A 570 -2.18 4.02 -10.69
CA SER A 570 -2.54 2.88 -9.84
C SER A 570 -3.66 2.07 -10.52
N GLY A 571 -3.39 0.79 -10.78
CA GLY A 571 -4.30 -0.13 -11.49
C GLY A 571 -4.28 -0.06 -13.03
N GLN A 572 -3.56 0.88 -13.66
CA GLN A 572 -3.44 0.98 -15.12
C GLN A 572 -2.17 0.34 -15.70
N ILE A 573 -1.20 -0.04 -14.85
CA ILE A 573 0.02 -0.75 -15.25
C ILE A 573 -0.30 -2.22 -15.46
N SER A 574 -0.87 -2.54 -16.62
CA SER A 574 -1.13 -3.89 -17.10
C SER A 574 -1.12 -3.89 -18.63
N TRP A 575 -1.12 -5.08 -19.24
CA TRP A 575 -1.23 -5.19 -20.69
C TRP A 575 -2.52 -4.54 -21.23
N GLY A 576 -3.62 -4.58 -20.46
CA GLY A 576 -4.93 -4.12 -20.92
C GLY A 576 -5.36 -4.82 -22.21
N THR A 577 -6.03 -4.09 -23.11
CA THR A 577 -6.38 -4.56 -24.45
C THR A 577 -5.20 -4.58 -25.43
N ASN A 578 -4.01 -4.10 -25.02
CA ASN A 578 -2.86 -3.96 -25.92
C ASN A 578 -2.13 -5.27 -26.20
N TYR A 579 -2.33 -6.32 -25.41
CA TYR A 579 -1.57 -7.56 -25.55
C TYR A 579 -1.64 -8.12 -26.98
N ASP A 580 -2.81 -8.07 -27.60
CA ASP A 580 -3.07 -8.63 -28.92
C ASP A 580 -2.30 -7.89 -30.03
N VAL A 581 -1.94 -6.63 -29.79
CA VAL A 581 -1.08 -5.82 -30.67
C VAL A 581 0.41 -5.96 -30.28
N CYS A 582 0.70 -6.10 -28.98
CA CYS A 582 2.06 -6.29 -28.47
C CYS A 582 2.68 -7.60 -28.91
N GLU A 583 1.95 -8.71 -28.87
CA GLU A 583 2.51 -10.05 -29.13
C GLU A 583 3.07 -10.20 -30.55
N PRO A 584 2.36 -9.81 -31.63
CA PRO A 584 2.91 -9.86 -32.98
C PRO A 584 4.17 -8.98 -33.15
N LEU A 585 4.18 -7.78 -32.55
CA LEU A 585 5.34 -6.88 -32.58
C LEU A 585 6.54 -7.47 -31.83
N ALA A 586 6.30 -8.04 -30.66
CA ALA A 586 7.33 -8.72 -29.86
C ALA A 586 7.96 -9.88 -30.64
N ARG A 587 7.15 -10.72 -31.31
CA ARG A 587 7.63 -11.82 -32.14
C ARG A 587 8.53 -11.35 -33.29
N ARG A 588 8.18 -10.25 -33.97
CA ARG A 588 9.03 -9.65 -35.03
C ARG A 588 10.40 -9.22 -34.52
N MET A 589 10.51 -8.87 -33.23
CA MET A 589 11.77 -8.50 -32.55
C MET A 589 12.48 -9.70 -31.90
N GLY A 590 11.97 -10.93 -32.06
CA GLY A 590 12.48 -12.13 -31.39
C GLY A 590 12.33 -12.06 -29.86
N LEU A 591 11.27 -11.41 -29.37
CA LEU A 591 10.97 -11.25 -27.96
C LEU A 591 9.83 -12.19 -27.54
N SER A 592 9.89 -12.66 -26.30
CA SER A 592 8.83 -13.50 -25.70
C SER A 592 8.02 -12.68 -24.70
N VAL A 593 6.74 -12.46 -24.96
CA VAL A 593 5.83 -11.76 -24.04
C VAL A 593 4.79 -12.72 -23.46
N SER A 594 4.28 -12.43 -22.25
CA SER A 594 3.30 -13.27 -21.56
C SER A 594 2.14 -12.42 -21.06
N ARG A 595 0.89 -12.87 -21.27
CA ARG A 595 -0.31 -12.14 -20.80
C ARG A 595 -0.30 -11.88 -19.30
N SER A 596 0.32 -12.76 -18.52
CA SER A 596 0.33 -12.63 -17.05
C SER A 596 1.56 -11.94 -16.49
N ARG A 597 2.50 -11.51 -17.34
CA ARG A 597 3.74 -10.85 -16.89
C ARG A 597 4.05 -9.66 -17.79
N LEU A 598 4.09 -8.48 -17.18
CA LEU A 598 4.51 -7.23 -17.82
C LEU A 598 5.78 -6.77 -17.11
N ASP A 599 6.86 -6.56 -17.86
CA ASP A 599 8.05 -5.91 -17.30
C ASP A 599 7.75 -4.42 -17.05
N LEU A 600 8.46 -3.78 -16.12
CA LEU A 600 8.33 -2.32 -15.94
C LEU A 600 8.58 -1.61 -17.26
N PHE A 601 7.79 -0.60 -17.56
CA PHE A 601 7.93 0.23 -18.75
C PHE A 601 7.73 1.71 -18.40
N PRO A 602 8.29 2.66 -19.19
CA PRO A 602 8.10 4.09 -18.98
C PRO A 602 6.66 4.48 -19.32
N ALA A 603 5.75 4.45 -18.34
CA ALA A 603 4.37 4.86 -18.56
C ALA A 603 4.30 6.37 -18.81
N GLY A 604 3.73 6.73 -19.96
CA GLY A 604 3.81 8.06 -20.54
C GLY A 604 4.98 8.25 -21.50
N SER A 605 5.63 7.16 -21.93
CA SER A 605 6.67 7.10 -22.98
C SER A 605 7.86 8.07 -22.82
N MET A 606 8.15 8.58 -21.62
CA MET A 606 9.31 9.46 -21.37
C MET A 606 10.43 8.75 -20.63
N PHE A 607 11.65 8.75 -21.18
CA PHE A 607 12.79 8.02 -20.61
C PHE A 607 14.14 8.45 -21.21
N TRP A 608 15.22 8.08 -20.52
CA TRP A 608 16.59 7.98 -21.05
C TRP A 608 16.94 6.52 -21.30
N ALA A 609 17.64 6.21 -22.38
CA ALA A 609 18.10 4.85 -22.67
C ALA A 609 19.46 4.83 -23.40
N ARG A 610 20.15 3.70 -23.31
CA ARG A 610 21.23 3.36 -24.24
C ARG A 610 20.62 3.01 -25.59
N GLY A 611 21.16 3.52 -26.69
CA GLY A 611 20.75 3.16 -28.05
C GLY A 611 20.77 1.64 -28.27
N ALA A 612 21.79 0.96 -27.72
CA ALA A 612 21.91 -0.49 -27.74
C ALA A 612 20.73 -1.24 -27.09
N ALA A 613 20.10 -0.68 -26.05
CA ALA A 613 18.96 -1.28 -25.38
C ALA A 613 17.68 -1.23 -26.23
N LEU A 614 17.60 -0.29 -27.18
CA LEU A 614 16.48 -0.10 -28.10
C LEU A 614 16.78 -0.57 -29.52
N LYS A 615 17.95 -1.16 -29.77
CA LYS A 615 18.40 -1.57 -31.10
C LYS A 615 17.37 -2.45 -31.82
N ARG A 616 16.79 -3.43 -31.12
CA ARG A 616 15.76 -4.33 -31.69
C ARG A 616 14.49 -3.58 -32.14
N LEU A 617 14.13 -2.51 -31.44
CA LEU A 617 12.98 -1.66 -31.80
C LEU A 617 13.29 -0.83 -33.05
N PHE A 618 14.47 -0.21 -33.11
CA PHE A 618 14.88 0.56 -34.29
C PHE A 618 15.09 -0.33 -35.52
N ASP A 619 15.59 -1.56 -35.35
CA ASP A 619 15.77 -2.54 -36.43
C ASP A 619 14.45 -3.07 -37.00
N LEU A 620 13.32 -2.85 -36.29
CA LEU A 620 11.99 -3.20 -36.79
C LEU A 620 11.56 -2.33 -37.99
N ASN A 621 12.20 -1.16 -38.16
CA ASN A 621 11.96 -0.19 -39.24
C ASN A 621 10.47 0.13 -39.44
N LEU A 622 9.76 0.41 -38.35
CA LEU A 622 8.35 0.79 -38.40
C LEU A 622 8.18 2.06 -39.24
N THR A 623 7.14 2.07 -40.07
CA THR A 623 6.74 3.20 -40.91
C THR A 623 5.42 3.78 -40.39
N PHE A 624 5.01 4.95 -40.87
CA PHE A 624 3.70 5.52 -40.52
C PHE A 624 2.53 4.59 -40.90
N ALA A 625 2.70 3.69 -41.88
CA ALA A 625 1.69 2.73 -42.28
C ALA A 625 1.37 1.69 -41.18
N ASP A 626 2.34 1.39 -40.30
CA ASP A 626 2.17 0.46 -39.17
C ASP A 626 1.33 1.04 -38.02
N PHE A 627 1.04 2.35 -38.04
CA PHE A 627 0.20 3.02 -37.05
C PHE A 627 -1.20 3.25 -37.64
N PRO A 628 -2.30 2.93 -36.94
CA PRO A 628 -3.64 3.24 -37.42
C PRO A 628 -3.88 4.77 -37.45
N PRO A 629 -4.80 5.28 -38.30
CA PRO A 629 -5.24 6.68 -38.25
C PRO A 629 -5.82 7.05 -36.88
N GLU A 630 -5.58 8.26 -36.40
CA GLU A 630 -6.14 8.74 -35.13
C GLU A 630 -7.64 9.06 -35.27
N GLN A 631 -8.48 8.31 -34.56
CA GLN A 631 -9.94 8.43 -34.48
C GLN A 631 -10.39 8.44 -33.00
N ALA A 632 -9.75 9.27 -32.18
CA ALA A 632 -10.03 9.41 -30.74
C ALA A 632 -9.92 8.10 -29.92
N GLN A 633 -9.13 7.13 -30.38
CA GLN A 633 -8.91 5.88 -29.64
C GLN A 633 -8.20 6.17 -28.30
N VAL A 634 -8.61 5.49 -27.24
CA VAL A 634 -8.06 5.71 -25.88
C VAL A 634 -6.96 4.69 -25.53
N ASP A 635 -6.97 3.49 -26.13
CA ASP A 635 -5.99 2.42 -25.92
C ASP A 635 -5.98 1.43 -27.11
N GLY A 636 -5.08 0.45 -27.14
CA GLY A 636 -5.11 -0.66 -28.11
C GLY A 636 -4.50 -0.36 -29.49
N THR A 637 -3.69 0.68 -29.60
CA THR A 637 -3.00 1.05 -30.86
C THR A 637 -1.54 0.62 -30.86
N THR A 638 -0.90 0.57 -32.03
CA THR A 638 0.55 0.29 -32.18
C THR A 638 1.41 1.17 -31.27
N ALA A 639 1.03 2.44 -31.05
CA ALA A 639 1.75 3.35 -30.16
C ALA A 639 1.72 2.89 -28.69
N HIS A 640 0.55 2.50 -28.18
CA HIS A 640 0.40 1.99 -26.80
C HIS A 640 1.08 0.62 -26.63
N ALA A 641 1.04 -0.20 -27.67
CA ALA A 641 1.74 -1.49 -27.68
C ALA A 641 3.27 -1.31 -27.57
N VAL A 642 3.83 -0.40 -28.36
CA VAL A 642 5.26 -0.06 -28.28
C VAL A 642 5.62 0.48 -26.90
N GLU A 643 4.83 1.41 -26.32
CA GLU A 643 5.06 1.95 -24.97
C GLU A 643 5.22 0.83 -23.94
N ARG A 644 4.34 -0.17 -23.96
CA ARG A 644 4.36 -1.32 -23.02
C ARG A 644 5.52 -2.27 -23.26
N LEU A 645 5.97 -2.40 -24.51
CA LEU A 645 7.09 -3.26 -24.87
C LEU A 645 8.46 -2.68 -24.53
N LEU A 646 8.58 -1.35 -24.34
CA LEU A 646 9.88 -0.69 -24.10
C LEU A 646 10.71 -1.34 -22.98
N GLY A 647 10.03 -1.72 -21.89
CA GLY A 647 10.63 -2.45 -20.78
C GLY A 647 11.16 -3.82 -21.18
N THR A 648 10.29 -4.65 -21.75
CA THR A 648 10.62 -6.02 -22.20
C THR A 648 11.71 -6.01 -23.28
N ILE A 649 11.71 -5.04 -24.21
CA ILE A 649 12.73 -4.86 -25.24
C ILE A 649 14.11 -4.70 -24.60
N ALA A 650 14.24 -3.80 -23.62
CA ALA A 650 15.51 -3.57 -22.93
C ALA A 650 15.95 -4.81 -22.13
N VAL A 651 15.03 -5.42 -21.35
CA VAL A 651 15.32 -6.60 -20.52
C VAL A 651 15.80 -7.80 -21.34
N GLN A 652 15.09 -8.14 -22.42
CA GLN A 652 15.45 -9.28 -23.27
C GLN A 652 16.57 -8.97 -24.26
N SER A 653 16.99 -7.71 -24.36
CA SER A 653 18.26 -7.31 -24.99
C SER A 653 19.45 -7.41 -24.03
N GLY A 654 19.24 -7.92 -22.80
CA GLY A 654 20.30 -8.15 -21.81
C GLY A 654 20.56 -6.97 -20.88
N PHE A 655 19.70 -5.95 -20.90
CA PHE A 655 19.85 -4.75 -20.06
C PHE A 655 18.92 -4.76 -18.85
N ARG A 656 19.20 -3.87 -17.91
CA ARG A 656 18.39 -3.58 -16.73
C ARG A 656 17.64 -2.27 -16.89
N LEU A 657 16.59 -2.14 -16.11
CA LEU A 657 15.72 -0.98 -16.01
C LEU A 657 15.93 -0.30 -14.65
N GLN A 658 15.79 1.02 -14.58
CA GLN A 658 15.83 1.76 -13.32
C GLN A 658 14.78 2.86 -13.29
N GLN A 659 13.92 2.83 -12.25
CA GLN A 659 13.04 3.94 -11.93
C GLN A 659 13.77 5.00 -11.11
N VAL A 660 13.50 6.27 -11.39
CA VAL A 660 14.11 7.42 -10.69
C VAL A 660 13.07 8.43 -10.23
N ARG A 661 13.40 9.15 -9.16
CA ARG A 661 12.64 10.30 -8.65
C ARG A 661 13.57 11.41 -8.18
N SER A 662 13.16 12.66 -8.29
CA SER A 662 13.92 13.79 -7.74
C SER A 662 13.90 13.79 -6.20
N SER A 663 14.99 14.23 -5.57
CA SER A 663 15.10 14.44 -4.12
C SER A 663 14.28 15.62 -3.63
N LYS A 664 14.02 16.58 -4.52
CA LYS A 664 13.02 17.63 -4.31
C LYS A 664 11.69 17.08 -4.83
N PRO A 665 10.62 17.00 -4.01
CA PRO A 665 9.27 16.78 -4.53
C PRO A 665 9.03 17.74 -5.69
N TYR A 666 8.42 17.28 -6.77
CA TYR A 666 8.18 18.13 -7.94
C TYR A 666 7.44 19.38 -7.46
N ASP A 667 8.11 20.52 -7.60
CA ASP A 667 7.71 21.77 -6.98
C ASP A 667 6.45 22.28 -7.69
N LEU A 668 5.28 22.01 -7.11
CA LEU A 668 4.00 22.51 -7.60
C LEU A 668 3.94 24.04 -7.59
N VAL A 669 4.90 24.74 -6.98
CA VAL A 669 5.04 26.20 -7.11
C VAL A 669 5.02 26.61 -8.58
N SER A 670 5.63 25.86 -9.51
CA SER A 670 5.57 26.21 -10.95
C SER A 670 4.27 25.78 -11.68
N TYR A 671 3.37 25.06 -11.02
CA TYR A 671 2.07 24.66 -11.58
C TYR A 671 0.97 25.64 -11.11
N PHE A 672 1.05 26.08 -9.85
CA PHE A 672 0.21 27.14 -9.32
C PHE A 672 0.58 28.54 -9.84
N THR A 673 1.77 28.75 -10.42
CA THR A 673 2.07 29.96 -11.20
C THR A 673 1.15 30.19 -12.39
N ALA A 674 0.41 29.18 -12.89
CA ALA A 674 -0.37 29.34 -14.12
C ALA A 674 -1.88 29.07 -14.03
N SER A 675 -2.42 28.28 -13.08
CA SER A 675 -3.87 28.00 -13.08
C SER A 675 -4.43 27.31 -11.82
N TRP A 676 -4.70 28.06 -10.74
CA TRP A 676 -5.76 27.64 -9.78
C TRP A 676 -7.09 28.27 -10.21
N PRO A 677 -8.04 27.52 -10.79
CA PRO A 677 -9.19 28.11 -11.48
C PRO A 677 -10.24 28.76 -10.55
N TYR A 678 -10.05 28.71 -9.24
CA TYR A 678 -11.05 29.11 -8.24
C TYR A 678 -10.50 30.09 -7.19
N SER A 679 -9.25 30.52 -7.36
CA SER A 679 -8.66 31.60 -6.58
C SER A 679 -9.11 32.93 -7.20
N GLY A 680 -9.45 33.91 -6.37
CA GLY A 680 -9.60 35.29 -6.81
C GLY A 680 -8.26 35.91 -7.26
N LYS A 681 -7.14 35.28 -6.89
CA LYS A 681 -5.78 35.64 -7.28
C LYS A 681 -5.29 34.80 -8.47
N SER A 682 -4.61 35.45 -9.40
CA SER A 682 -3.83 34.81 -10.46
C SER A 682 -2.70 33.94 -9.88
N GLY A 683 -2.14 33.06 -10.71
CA GLY A 683 -1.02 32.22 -10.28
C GLY A 683 0.20 33.03 -9.82
N GLU A 684 0.51 34.14 -10.49
CA GLU A 684 1.59 35.05 -10.09
C GLU A 684 1.35 35.69 -8.71
N GLU A 685 0.12 36.08 -8.42
CA GLU A 685 -0.28 36.63 -7.12
C GLU A 685 -0.19 35.58 -6.01
N MET A 686 -0.60 34.34 -6.29
CA MET A 686 -0.45 33.23 -5.34
C MET A 686 1.02 32.95 -5.01
N ASN A 687 1.93 33.01 -5.99
CA ASN A 687 3.36 32.89 -5.70
C ASN A 687 3.87 34.02 -4.84
N ARG A 688 3.44 35.27 -5.10
CA ARG A 688 3.83 36.40 -4.26
C ARG A 688 3.41 36.19 -2.80
N VAL A 689 2.22 35.63 -2.56
CA VAL A 689 1.76 35.26 -1.22
C VAL A 689 2.69 34.23 -0.57
N VAL A 690 2.99 33.13 -1.26
CA VAL A 690 3.86 32.05 -0.71
C VAL A 690 5.29 32.53 -0.48
N GLN A 691 5.84 33.34 -1.40
CA GLN A 691 7.19 33.90 -1.25
C GLN A 691 7.26 34.92 -0.12
N ALA A 692 6.25 35.77 0.04
CA ALA A 692 6.17 36.71 1.16
C ALA A 692 6.07 35.97 2.50
N TYR A 693 5.26 34.92 2.58
CA TYR A 693 5.20 34.04 3.74
C TYR A 693 6.57 33.43 4.05
N ARG A 694 7.23 32.80 3.07
CA ARG A 694 8.56 32.17 3.27
C ARG A 694 9.64 33.17 3.69
N ALA A 695 9.57 34.41 3.21
CA ALA A 695 10.51 35.45 3.57
C ALA A 695 10.32 35.94 5.02
N ALA A 696 9.08 35.94 5.51
CA ALA A 696 8.73 36.43 6.84
C ALA A 696 8.63 35.33 7.91
N HIS A 697 8.35 34.08 7.51
CA HIS A 697 8.13 32.95 8.39
C HIS A 697 9.46 32.35 8.87
N VAL A 698 9.55 32.12 10.18
CA VAL A 698 10.70 31.47 10.82
C VAL A 698 10.26 30.12 11.37
N GLU A 699 10.75 29.05 10.75
CA GLU A 699 10.37 27.70 11.13
C GLU A 699 10.72 27.41 12.60
N GLY A 700 9.74 26.89 13.35
CA GLY A 700 9.89 26.57 14.77
C GLY A 700 9.65 27.75 15.72
N ALA A 701 9.60 29.00 15.22
CA ALA A 701 9.32 30.19 16.04
C ALA A 701 7.83 30.56 16.10
N ALA A 702 7.01 30.06 15.18
CA ALA A 702 5.57 30.30 15.17
C ALA A 702 4.89 29.84 16.47
N THR A 703 4.05 30.71 17.02
CA THR A 703 3.29 30.46 18.26
C THR A 703 1.89 29.91 17.99
N VAL A 704 1.45 29.93 16.73
CA VAL A 704 0.13 29.46 16.29
C VAL A 704 0.29 28.26 15.35
N GLY A 705 -0.52 27.22 15.57
CA GLY A 705 -0.58 26.06 14.69
C GLY A 705 -1.97 25.86 14.12
N LEU A 706 -2.08 25.80 12.80
CA LEU A 706 -3.32 25.46 12.10
C LEU A 706 -3.26 24.02 11.61
N ILE A 707 -4.32 23.26 11.78
CA ILE A 707 -4.42 21.88 11.30
C ILE A 707 -5.72 21.61 10.54
N SER A 708 -5.56 20.91 9.41
CA SER A 708 -6.64 20.31 8.62
C SER A 708 -6.40 18.83 8.42
N ALA A 709 -7.45 18.08 8.06
CA ALA A 709 -7.32 16.67 7.70
C ALA A 709 -8.15 16.30 6.46
N ASN A 710 -7.58 15.55 5.53
CA ASN A 710 -8.26 15.06 4.33
C ASN A 710 -7.93 13.59 4.06
N ALA A 711 -8.89 12.70 4.32
CA ALA A 711 -8.74 11.26 4.13
C ALA A 711 -9.45 10.74 2.88
N GLY A 712 -8.81 9.82 2.16
CA GLY A 712 -9.30 9.18 0.95
C GLY A 712 -9.58 10.12 -0.21
N GLY A 713 -9.07 11.36 -0.17
CA GLY A 713 -9.41 12.42 -1.14
C GLY A 713 -10.88 12.81 -1.08
N TYR A 714 -11.44 12.87 0.13
CA TYR A 714 -12.84 13.24 0.40
C TYR A 714 -13.10 14.72 0.07
N ASP A 715 -12.11 15.57 0.34
CA ASP A 715 -12.16 17.00 0.02
C ASP A 715 -11.11 17.39 -1.02
N VAL A 716 -11.36 18.51 -1.70
CA VAL A 716 -10.33 19.25 -2.44
C VAL A 716 -9.67 20.22 -1.46
N VAL A 717 -8.36 20.13 -1.29
CA VAL A 717 -7.60 21.04 -0.41
C VAL A 717 -7.22 22.29 -1.21
N PRO A 718 -7.80 23.46 -0.92
CA PRO A 718 -7.46 24.69 -1.64
C PRO A 718 -6.16 25.29 -1.13
N ALA A 719 -5.41 25.94 -2.02
CA ALA A 719 -4.34 26.85 -1.61
C ALA A 719 -4.96 28.11 -0.98
N HIS A 720 -4.43 28.56 0.15
CA HIS A 720 -4.90 29.76 0.86
C HIS A 720 -4.38 31.02 0.16
N GLU A 721 -5.27 32.00 -0.03
CA GLU A 721 -4.92 33.28 -0.65
C GLU A 721 -4.24 34.25 0.34
N ALA A 722 -4.34 33.98 1.64
CA ALA A 722 -3.62 34.69 2.70
C ALA A 722 -2.90 33.71 3.63
N LEU A 723 -1.68 34.07 4.03
CA LEU A 723 -0.82 33.31 4.94
C LEU A 723 -0.23 34.26 5.99
N ASP A 724 -0.30 33.86 7.26
CA ASP A 724 0.20 34.64 8.39
C ASP A 724 1.58 34.10 8.83
N PRO A 725 2.61 34.94 8.97
CA PRO A 725 3.96 34.47 9.30
C PRO A 725 4.11 33.74 10.64
N ASP A 726 3.25 34.05 11.62
CA ASP A 726 3.24 33.42 12.94
C ASP A 726 2.41 32.11 12.99
N VAL A 727 1.95 31.63 11.83
CA VAL A 727 1.17 30.38 11.71
C VAL A 727 1.97 29.29 11.01
N ASP A 728 2.05 28.13 11.65
CA ASP A 728 2.45 26.88 11.01
C ASP A 728 1.22 26.14 10.47
N TYR A 729 1.21 25.84 9.17
CA TYR A 729 0.08 25.19 8.50
C TYR A 729 0.32 23.68 8.37
N HIS A 730 -0.48 22.88 9.07
CA HIS A 730 -0.43 21.42 9.09
C HIS A 730 -1.60 20.81 8.29
N LEU A 731 -1.30 19.79 7.49
CA LEU A 731 -2.31 18.99 6.80
C LEU A 731 -2.09 17.51 7.06
N VAL A 732 -3.07 16.81 7.61
CA VAL A 732 -3.05 15.35 7.76
C VAL A 732 -3.75 14.70 6.56
N ALA A 733 -3.01 13.96 5.73
CA ALA A 733 -3.54 13.35 4.50
C ALA A 733 -3.02 11.93 4.26
N ASP A 734 -3.82 11.06 3.66
CA ASP A 734 -3.44 9.68 3.27
C ASP A 734 -3.18 9.52 1.76
N LEU A 735 -3.58 10.51 0.96
CA LEU A 735 -3.26 10.61 -0.45
C LEU A 735 -2.27 11.76 -0.68
N PRO A 736 -1.45 11.69 -1.75
CA PRO A 736 -0.68 12.85 -2.20
C PRO A 736 -1.63 14.03 -2.43
N THR A 737 -1.46 15.08 -1.63
CA THR A 737 -2.15 16.35 -1.81
C THR A 737 -1.19 17.35 -2.41
N ASN A 738 -1.71 18.32 -3.16
CA ASN A 738 -0.90 19.37 -3.75
C ASN A 738 -0.11 20.10 -2.66
N ASP A 739 1.23 20.00 -2.71
CA ASP A 739 2.10 20.77 -1.85
C ASP A 739 2.17 22.20 -2.38
N SER A 740 1.40 23.10 -1.76
CA SER A 740 1.42 24.54 -2.04
C SER A 740 2.70 25.23 -1.55
N GLY A 741 3.65 24.48 -1.00
CA GLY A 741 4.98 24.95 -0.61
C GLY A 741 5.04 25.63 0.77
N TYR A 742 3.93 25.72 1.48
CA TYR A 742 3.83 26.20 2.87
C TYR A 742 3.17 25.17 3.81
N LEU A 743 2.59 24.09 3.27
CA LEU A 743 1.87 23.08 4.05
C LEU A 743 2.83 22.01 4.58
N LYS A 744 2.81 21.79 5.89
CA LYS A 744 3.46 20.64 6.54
C LYS A 744 2.52 19.45 6.48
N ILE A 745 2.75 18.56 5.50
CA ILE A 745 1.89 17.39 5.26
C ILE A 745 2.33 16.23 6.15
N HIS A 746 1.39 15.67 6.91
CA HIS A 746 1.56 14.54 7.82
C HIS A 746 0.70 13.35 7.35
N PRO A 747 1.19 12.10 7.47
CA PRO A 747 0.34 10.94 7.26
C PRO A 747 -0.69 10.82 8.40
N PHE A 748 -1.85 10.20 8.11
CA PHE A 748 -2.76 9.79 9.17
C PHE A 748 -2.08 8.81 10.12
N PRO A 749 -2.31 8.93 11.45
CA PRO A 749 -1.89 7.89 12.38
C PRO A 749 -2.63 6.58 12.07
N SER A 750 -1.98 5.44 12.33
CA SER A 750 -2.44 4.10 11.91
C SER A 750 -3.75 3.63 12.55
N ASP A 751 -4.29 4.38 13.51
CA ASP A 751 -5.51 4.13 14.28
C ASP A 751 -6.72 4.98 13.83
N GLY A 752 -6.55 5.84 12.82
CA GLY A 752 -7.60 6.74 12.36
C GLY A 752 -8.74 5.98 11.68
N GLY A 753 -9.92 5.97 12.33
CA GLY A 753 -11.29 5.77 11.81
C GLY A 753 -11.53 4.77 10.66
N ALA A 754 -12.61 3.98 10.76
CA ALA A 754 -12.99 3.00 9.73
C ALA A 754 -13.24 3.59 8.32
N ASN A 755 -13.55 4.89 8.20
CA ASN A 755 -13.82 5.60 6.94
C ASN A 755 -13.19 7.01 6.90
N SER A 756 -13.21 7.67 5.72
CA SER A 756 -12.57 8.99 5.51
C SER A 756 -13.06 10.06 6.48
N THR A 757 -14.37 10.14 6.75
CA THR A 757 -14.91 11.17 7.66
C THR A 757 -14.55 10.89 9.11
N GLY A 758 -14.52 9.61 9.53
CA GLY A 758 -14.05 9.19 10.85
C GLY A 758 -12.58 9.50 11.08
N LYS A 759 -11.72 9.33 10.07
CA LYS A 759 -10.30 9.71 10.12
C LYS A 759 -10.11 11.20 10.36
N ALA A 760 -10.77 12.05 9.57
CA ALA A 760 -10.68 13.50 9.73
C ALA A 760 -11.19 13.95 11.11
N ARG A 761 -12.33 13.41 11.57
CA ARG A 761 -12.85 13.66 12.93
C ARG A 761 -11.90 13.20 14.03
N GLY A 762 -11.16 12.11 13.81
CA GLY A 762 -10.13 11.64 14.74
C GLY A 762 -9.02 12.66 14.97
N ILE A 763 -8.60 13.37 13.92
CA ILE A 763 -7.63 14.49 14.05
C ILE A 763 -8.31 15.70 14.71
N LYS A 764 -9.54 16.04 14.29
CA LYS A 764 -10.32 17.16 14.86
C LYS A 764 -10.48 17.06 16.37
N THR A 765 -10.80 15.86 16.85
CA THR A 765 -11.03 15.57 18.28
C THR A 765 -9.74 15.22 19.04
N ASN A 766 -8.59 15.19 18.36
CA ASN A 766 -7.28 15.01 18.98
C ASN A 766 -6.18 15.83 18.27
N PRO A 767 -6.26 17.17 18.29
CA PRO A 767 -5.33 18.01 17.56
C PRO A 767 -3.93 18.06 18.20
N PHE A 768 -3.79 17.68 19.47
CA PHE A 768 -2.54 17.81 20.24
C PHE A 768 -1.38 16.98 19.69
N ALA A 769 -1.63 15.93 18.92
CA ALA A 769 -0.56 15.19 18.24
C ALA A 769 0.30 16.08 17.33
N TYR A 770 -0.26 17.22 16.88
CA TYR A 770 0.39 18.17 16.00
C TYR A 770 0.48 19.56 16.61
N LEU A 771 -0.46 19.91 17.48
CA LEU A 771 -0.58 21.26 18.01
C LEU A 771 0.05 21.48 19.40
N ASP A 772 0.62 20.44 20.04
CA ASP A 772 1.03 20.48 21.45
C ASP A 772 1.93 21.65 21.86
N ARG A 773 2.78 22.11 20.94
CA ARG A 773 3.79 23.14 21.22
C ARG A 773 3.26 24.57 21.14
N TYR A 774 2.14 24.78 20.46
CA TYR A 774 1.64 26.12 20.15
C TYR A 774 0.86 26.70 21.34
N GLU A 775 0.73 28.02 21.34
CA GLU A 775 -0.13 28.75 22.27
C GLU A 775 -1.59 28.74 21.79
N VAL A 776 -1.78 29.00 20.49
CA VAL A 776 -3.09 29.01 19.84
C VAL A 776 -3.14 27.90 18.80
N GLY A 777 -4.22 27.13 18.82
CA GLY A 777 -4.51 26.09 17.84
C GLY A 777 -5.67 26.49 16.95
N ILE A 778 -5.62 26.18 15.67
CA ILE A 778 -6.73 26.42 14.74
C ILE A 778 -7.08 25.10 14.06
N TRP A 779 -8.32 24.64 14.22
CA TRP A 779 -8.88 23.59 13.37
C TRP A 779 -9.63 24.24 12.21
N ILE A 780 -9.38 23.79 10.98
CA ILE A 780 -10.18 24.16 9.82
C ILE A 780 -10.42 22.94 8.92
N ASP A 781 -11.66 22.72 8.49
CA ASP A 781 -11.99 21.62 7.57
C ASP A 781 -11.27 21.83 6.22
N ALA A 782 -10.85 20.72 5.59
CA ALA A 782 -9.93 20.76 4.45
C ALA A 782 -10.52 21.39 3.17
N ASN A 783 -11.82 21.57 3.10
CA ASN A 783 -12.55 22.20 1.99
C ASN A 783 -12.74 23.72 2.15
N VAL A 784 -12.02 24.36 3.09
CA VAL A 784 -12.11 25.80 3.34
C VAL A 784 -10.83 26.49 2.91
N MET A 785 -10.97 27.58 2.15
CA MET A 785 -9.87 28.46 1.76
C MET A 785 -9.88 29.73 2.63
N ILE A 786 -8.71 30.13 3.10
CA ILE A 786 -8.49 31.41 3.80
C ILE A 786 -8.18 32.48 2.74
N ARG A 787 -8.93 33.58 2.76
CA ARG A 787 -8.79 34.71 1.83
C ARG A 787 -8.10 35.92 2.44
N GLU A 788 -8.24 36.09 3.75
CA GLU A 788 -7.66 37.21 4.51
C GLU A 788 -6.94 36.70 5.76
N SER A 789 -6.10 37.55 6.36
CA SER A 789 -5.31 37.21 7.55
C SER A 789 -6.17 36.67 8.70
N LEU A 790 -5.70 35.63 9.39
CA LEU A 790 -6.31 35.06 10.59
C LEU A 790 -5.98 35.83 11.88
N GLU A 791 -5.12 36.83 11.81
CA GLU A 791 -4.66 37.62 12.96
C GLU A 791 -5.81 38.15 13.86
N PRO A 792 -6.95 38.64 13.34
CA PRO A 792 -8.06 39.06 14.20
C PRO A 792 -8.62 37.92 15.07
N LEU A 793 -8.69 36.70 14.52
CA LEU A 793 -9.18 35.52 15.25
C LEU A 793 -8.15 35.02 16.27
N ILE A 794 -6.87 35.12 15.93
CA ILE A 794 -5.75 34.78 16.82
C ILE A 794 -5.72 35.75 18.02
N ARG A 795 -5.85 37.06 17.77
CA ARG A 795 -5.92 38.08 18.83
C ARG A 795 -7.09 37.85 19.77
N LEU A 796 -8.25 37.52 19.21
CA LEU A 796 -9.43 37.22 20.01
C LEU A 796 -9.17 36.12 21.05
N ALA A 797 -8.42 35.08 20.65
CA ALA A 797 -8.02 33.99 21.54
C ALA A 797 -7.01 34.42 22.60
N ARG A 798 -6.02 35.25 22.21
CA ARG A 798 -4.99 35.78 23.11
C ARG A 798 -5.57 36.74 24.16
N ASP A 799 -6.52 37.57 23.77
CA ASP A 799 -7.15 38.58 24.62
C ASP A 799 -8.15 37.97 25.63
N ASN A 800 -8.54 36.71 25.44
CA ASN A 800 -9.51 36.00 26.26
C ASN A 800 -8.94 34.65 26.78
N PRO A 801 -7.86 34.66 27.59
CA PRO A 801 -7.16 33.44 28.00
C PRO A 801 -8.02 32.51 28.88
N GLN A 802 -9.13 33.00 29.44
CA GLN A 802 -10.10 32.22 30.20
C GLN A 802 -11.00 31.34 29.31
N ILE A 803 -11.05 31.59 28.00
CA ILE A 803 -11.91 30.85 27.07
C ILE A 803 -11.10 29.75 26.38
N PRO A 804 -11.48 28.46 26.51
CA PRO A 804 -10.78 27.35 25.86
C PRO A 804 -11.08 27.23 24.36
N VAL A 805 -12.31 27.54 23.93
CA VAL A 805 -12.78 27.31 22.57
C VAL A 805 -13.51 28.54 22.03
N PHE A 806 -13.14 28.93 20.82
CA PHE A 806 -13.81 29.95 20.03
C PHE A 806 -14.37 29.27 18.79
N GLY A 807 -15.68 29.35 18.59
CA GLY A 807 -16.39 28.61 17.54
C GLY A 807 -17.42 29.45 16.82
N ILE A 808 -17.94 28.94 15.70
CA ILE A 808 -19.02 29.60 14.95
C ILE A 808 -20.36 29.16 15.53
N PRO A 809 -21.24 30.06 16.01
CA PRO A 809 -22.61 29.69 16.37
C PRO A 809 -23.35 29.13 15.15
N HIS A 810 -23.99 27.97 15.31
CA HIS A 810 -24.67 27.33 14.19
C HIS A 810 -25.82 28.21 13.67
N PRO A 811 -25.89 28.51 12.35
CA PRO A 811 -26.75 29.58 11.81
C PRO A 811 -28.26 29.29 11.87
N GLN A 812 -28.66 28.03 12.07
CA GLN A 812 -30.07 27.60 12.06
C GLN A 812 -30.52 26.85 13.31
N ARG A 813 -29.59 26.43 14.17
CA ARG A 813 -29.85 25.47 15.25
C ARG A 813 -29.14 25.98 16.49
N ASN A 814 -29.80 25.93 17.63
CA ASN A 814 -29.30 26.53 18.87
C ASN A 814 -28.87 25.51 19.93
N CYS A 815 -29.07 24.20 19.70
CA CYS A 815 -28.68 23.16 20.65
C CYS A 815 -28.51 21.79 19.98
N LEU A 816 -27.88 20.85 20.70
CA LEU A 816 -27.65 19.49 20.21
C LEU A 816 -28.94 18.68 19.98
N TYR A 817 -30.05 19.03 20.63
CA TYR A 817 -31.33 18.33 20.45
C TYR A 817 -31.90 18.58 19.04
N GLU A 818 -31.82 19.82 18.57
CA GLU A 818 -32.18 20.20 17.19
C GLU A 818 -31.17 19.61 16.19
N GLU A 819 -29.88 19.57 16.53
CA GLU A 819 -28.86 18.86 15.73
C GLU A 819 -29.20 17.39 15.56
N ALA A 820 -29.58 16.70 16.64
CA ALA A 820 -29.88 15.28 16.61
C ALA A 820 -31.08 14.95 15.71
N GLN A 821 -32.14 15.76 15.76
CA GLN A 821 -33.28 15.62 14.85
C GLN A 821 -32.83 15.74 13.40
N ALA A 822 -31.97 16.71 13.09
CA ALA A 822 -31.43 16.89 11.76
C ALA A 822 -30.44 15.78 11.35
N VAL A 823 -29.65 15.23 12.27
CA VAL A 823 -28.77 14.07 11.98
C VAL A 823 -29.62 12.85 11.59
N ILE A 824 -30.73 12.62 12.29
CA ILE A 824 -31.66 11.53 12.00
C ILE A 824 -32.39 11.76 10.68
N SER A 825 -32.95 12.96 10.48
CA SER A 825 -33.74 13.27 9.27
C SER A 825 -32.92 13.17 7.99
N HIS A 826 -31.62 13.48 8.07
CA HIS A 826 -30.70 13.43 6.95
C HIS A 826 -29.90 12.11 6.88
N ASN A 827 -30.27 11.10 7.66
CA ASN A 827 -29.63 9.78 7.68
C ASN A 827 -28.09 9.85 7.87
N LYS A 828 -27.60 10.80 8.69
CA LYS A 828 -26.17 11.07 8.89
C LYS A 828 -25.52 10.13 9.94
N ALA A 829 -26.32 9.40 10.72
CA ALA A 829 -25.92 8.38 11.68
C ALA A 829 -27.11 7.46 12.01
N ASP A 830 -26.85 6.31 12.61
CA ASP A 830 -27.88 5.38 13.09
C ASP A 830 -28.83 6.08 14.09
N PRO A 831 -30.15 6.18 13.78
CA PRO A 831 -31.12 6.84 14.63
C PRO A 831 -31.17 6.29 16.06
N ALA A 832 -30.99 4.98 16.25
CA ALA A 832 -31.05 4.37 17.58
C ALA A 832 -29.88 4.84 18.46
N ARG A 833 -28.66 4.89 17.89
CA ARG A 833 -27.47 5.40 18.58
C ARG A 833 -27.58 6.90 18.88
N VAL A 834 -28.13 7.69 17.96
CA VAL A 834 -28.34 9.13 18.18
C VAL A 834 -29.34 9.39 19.30
N GLN A 835 -30.46 8.68 19.30
CA GLN A 835 -31.46 8.79 20.37
C GLN A 835 -30.89 8.37 21.73
N ALA A 836 -30.11 7.28 21.78
CA ALA A 836 -29.46 6.83 23.00
C ALA A 836 -28.46 7.88 23.55
N GLN A 837 -27.63 8.47 22.70
CA GLN A 837 -26.67 9.51 23.09
C GLN A 837 -27.37 10.76 23.63
N VAL A 838 -28.41 11.23 22.93
CA VAL A 838 -29.17 12.42 23.35
C VAL A 838 -29.94 12.16 24.64
N LYS A 839 -30.52 10.97 24.79
CA LYS A 839 -31.20 10.58 26.03
C LYS A 839 -30.22 10.58 27.21
N LYS A 840 -29.02 10.02 27.05
CA LYS A 840 -27.96 10.07 28.07
C LYS A 840 -27.69 11.51 28.53
N TYR A 841 -27.53 12.45 27.59
CA TYR A 841 -27.28 13.85 27.94
C TYR A 841 -28.46 14.53 28.63
N ALA A 842 -29.68 14.23 28.21
CA ALA A 842 -30.89 14.72 28.87
C ALA A 842 -31.04 14.18 30.29
N ASP A 843 -30.80 12.88 30.50
CA ASP A 843 -30.85 12.23 31.81
C ASP A 843 -29.79 12.81 32.77
N GLU A 844 -28.64 13.24 32.23
CA GLU A 844 -27.60 13.94 33.00
C GLU A 844 -27.91 15.41 33.29
N GLY A 845 -28.98 15.97 32.70
CA GLY A 845 -29.44 17.34 32.95
C GLY A 845 -28.96 18.40 31.97
N TYR A 846 -28.47 18.02 30.78
CA TYR A 846 -28.01 19.00 29.77
C TYR A 846 -29.16 19.91 29.29
N PRO A 847 -29.06 21.25 29.42
CA PRO A 847 -30.15 22.17 29.13
C PRO A 847 -30.47 22.31 27.64
N LYS A 848 -31.74 22.59 27.32
CA LYS A 848 -32.15 23.00 25.96
C LYS A 848 -31.65 24.42 25.66
N HIS A 849 -31.44 24.74 24.38
CA HIS A 849 -31.00 26.07 23.92
C HIS A 849 -29.65 26.53 24.49
N HIS A 850 -28.71 25.60 24.73
CA HIS A 850 -27.40 25.88 25.33
C HIS A 850 -26.26 26.07 24.31
N GLY A 851 -26.61 26.64 23.15
CA GLY A 851 -25.68 26.88 22.05
C GLY A 851 -25.36 25.61 21.25
N LEU A 852 -24.87 25.83 20.02
CA LEU A 852 -24.36 24.79 19.15
C LEU A 852 -23.25 25.37 18.28
N ILE A 853 -22.05 24.78 18.34
CA ILE A 853 -20.89 25.21 17.54
C ILE A 853 -20.88 24.45 16.21
N GLU A 854 -20.78 25.18 15.08
CA GLU A 854 -20.41 24.59 13.79
C GLU A 854 -18.91 24.26 13.81
N THR A 855 -18.57 22.98 13.69
CA THR A 855 -17.22 22.47 13.98
C THR A 855 -16.26 22.50 12.77
N ASN A 856 -16.55 23.35 11.76
CA ASN A 856 -15.75 23.48 10.54
C ASN A 856 -14.59 24.47 10.67
N LEU A 857 -14.68 25.43 11.59
CA LEU A 857 -13.59 26.31 12.04
C LEU A 857 -13.67 26.46 13.56
N MET A 858 -12.56 26.22 14.26
CA MET A 858 -12.42 26.49 15.69
C MET A 858 -11.05 27.08 15.98
N VAL A 859 -11.01 28.10 16.84
CA VAL A 859 -9.77 28.59 17.45
C VAL A 859 -9.72 28.10 18.89
N LEU A 860 -8.57 27.61 19.31
CA LEU A 860 -8.35 26.90 20.56
C LEU A 860 -7.27 27.61 21.36
N ASN A 861 -7.55 27.88 22.62
CA ASN A 861 -6.51 28.29 23.55
C ASN A 861 -5.83 27.03 24.14
N LEU A 862 -4.67 26.69 23.61
CA LEU A 862 -3.94 25.47 23.98
C LEU A 862 -3.22 25.60 25.33
N ARG A 863 -3.16 26.81 25.90
CA ARG A 863 -2.65 27.07 27.26
C ARG A 863 -3.73 26.97 28.34
N HIS A 864 -5.01 26.86 27.96
CA HIS A 864 -6.08 26.72 28.95
C HIS A 864 -5.93 25.40 29.73
N PRO A 865 -5.96 25.41 31.08
CA PRO A 865 -5.61 24.24 31.90
C PRO A 865 -6.52 23.03 31.67
N GLN A 866 -7.77 23.24 31.27
CA GLN A 866 -8.75 22.18 31.02
C GLN A 866 -8.92 21.81 29.53
N ILE A 867 -8.12 22.38 28.61
CA ILE A 867 -8.29 22.11 27.16
C ILE A 867 -8.12 20.63 26.82
N ARG A 868 -7.19 19.93 27.47
CA ARG A 868 -6.98 18.48 27.26
C ARG A 868 -8.15 17.66 27.78
N ALA A 869 -8.63 17.95 28.98
CA ALA A 869 -9.79 17.27 29.56
C ALA A 869 -11.04 17.45 28.70
N LEU A 870 -11.23 18.63 28.11
CA LEU A 870 -12.32 18.90 27.15
C LEU A 870 -12.25 17.99 25.93
N PHE A 871 -11.08 17.92 25.29
CA PHE A 871 -10.91 17.13 24.07
C PHE A 871 -10.90 15.62 24.34
N ASP A 872 -10.39 15.17 25.49
CA ASP A 872 -10.46 13.76 25.90
C ASP A 872 -11.93 13.32 26.08
N LEU A 873 -12.74 14.15 26.76
CA LEU A 873 -14.17 13.91 26.91
C LEU A 873 -14.88 13.93 25.55
N TRP A 874 -14.60 14.96 24.74
CA TRP A 874 -15.21 15.10 23.42
C TRP A 874 -14.88 13.90 22.51
N ARG A 875 -13.61 13.51 22.43
CA ARG A 875 -13.14 12.35 21.67
C ARG A 875 -13.82 11.07 22.12
N ARG A 876 -13.94 10.85 23.44
CA ARG A 876 -14.63 9.69 24.00
C ARG A 876 -16.08 9.64 23.55
N GLU A 877 -16.83 10.72 23.73
CA GLU A 877 -18.24 10.79 23.31
C GLU A 877 -18.40 10.61 21.79
N VAL A 878 -17.49 11.14 20.96
CA VAL A 878 -17.53 10.90 19.51
C VAL A 878 -17.25 9.44 19.17
N SER A 879 -16.22 8.84 19.77
CA SER A 879 -15.77 7.48 19.43
C SER A 879 -16.69 6.37 19.94
N GLU A 880 -17.28 6.53 21.12
CA GLU A 880 -18.11 5.51 21.76
C GLU A 880 -19.59 5.60 21.35
N GLN A 881 -20.08 6.78 20.92
CA GLN A 881 -21.52 7.01 20.72
C GLN A 881 -21.96 6.97 19.26
N THR A 882 -21.89 8.07 18.49
CA THR A 882 -22.48 8.17 17.13
C THR A 882 -21.46 8.50 16.05
N HIS A 883 -20.20 8.74 16.41
CA HIS A 883 -19.16 9.28 15.51
C HIS A 883 -19.51 10.65 14.91
N ARG A 884 -20.39 11.42 15.56
CA ARG A 884 -20.77 12.80 15.22
C ARG A 884 -20.16 13.79 16.22
N ASP A 885 -19.23 14.59 15.73
CA ASP A 885 -18.48 15.62 16.45
C ASP A 885 -19.38 16.75 16.99
N GLN A 886 -20.29 17.27 16.17
CA GLN A 886 -21.18 18.38 16.55
C GLN A 886 -22.22 18.03 17.64
N LEU A 887 -22.52 16.75 17.86
CA LEU A 887 -23.47 16.32 18.91
C LEU A 887 -22.89 16.40 20.33
N SER A 888 -21.57 16.48 20.48
CA SER A 888 -20.91 16.24 21.77
C SER A 888 -20.01 17.38 22.26
N LEU A 889 -19.60 18.34 21.40
CA LEU A 889 -18.71 19.42 21.80
C LEU A 889 -19.33 20.33 22.89
N ASN A 890 -20.51 20.89 22.63
CA ASN A 890 -21.21 21.75 23.60
C ASN A 890 -21.60 21.00 24.89
N TYR A 891 -21.89 19.69 24.79
CA TYR A 891 -22.08 18.84 25.97
C TYR A 891 -20.80 18.70 26.78
N ALA A 892 -19.65 18.48 26.14
CA ALA A 892 -18.36 18.35 26.84
C ALA A 892 -17.94 19.66 27.52
N LEU A 893 -18.19 20.81 26.89
CA LEU A 893 -18.02 22.14 27.49
C LEU A 893 -18.90 22.30 28.75
N TRP A 894 -20.20 22.05 28.62
CA TRP A 894 -21.14 22.13 29.75
C TRP A 894 -20.77 21.19 30.89
N LYS A 895 -20.40 19.93 30.59
CA LYS A 895 -20.05 18.92 31.59
C LYS A 895 -18.83 19.30 32.42
N LEU A 896 -17.91 20.07 31.84
CA LEU A 896 -16.70 20.57 32.49
C LEU A 896 -16.85 21.99 33.07
N GLY A 897 -18.03 22.62 32.91
CA GLY A 897 -18.26 24.00 33.34
C GLY A 897 -17.43 25.03 32.58
N LEU A 898 -17.19 24.78 31.29
CA LEU A 898 -16.36 25.63 30.43
C LEU A 898 -17.23 26.48 29.50
N ASP A 899 -16.89 27.76 29.41
CA ASP A 899 -17.49 28.68 28.44
C ASP A 899 -16.82 28.55 27.06
N TRP A 900 -17.51 29.02 26.03
CA TRP A 900 -16.97 29.19 24.68
C TRP A 900 -17.42 30.54 24.13
N MET A 901 -16.68 31.08 23.16
CA MET A 901 -16.97 32.40 22.61
C MET A 901 -17.23 32.37 21.09
N PRO A 902 -18.22 33.11 20.57
CA PRO A 902 -18.46 33.22 19.13
C PRO A 902 -17.27 33.85 18.38
N LEU A 903 -16.85 33.22 17.27
CA LEU A 903 -15.88 33.79 16.32
C LEU A 903 -16.48 34.84 15.38
N MET A 904 -17.79 34.82 15.19
CA MET A 904 -18.50 35.60 14.18
C MET A 904 -19.83 36.11 14.76
N GLN A 905 -20.37 37.17 14.14
CA GLN A 905 -21.70 37.68 14.48
C GLN A 905 -22.78 36.63 14.23
N GLU A 906 -23.89 36.73 14.97
CA GLU A 906 -25.00 35.79 14.84
C GLU A 906 -25.51 35.71 13.39
N GLY A 907 -25.71 34.48 12.90
CA GLY A 907 -26.14 34.20 11.52
C GLY A 907 -25.02 34.18 10.47
N LYS A 908 -23.80 34.64 10.80
CA LYS A 908 -22.63 34.53 9.92
C LYS A 908 -21.92 33.18 10.07
N ASN A 909 -21.40 32.64 8.97
CA ASN A 909 -20.61 31.40 8.92
C ASN A 909 -19.61 31.43 7.74
N LEU A 910 -18.82 30.36 7.58
CA LEU A 910 -17.78 30.25 6.54
C LEU A 910 -18.27 30.40 5.09
N ARG A 911 -19.57 30.26 4.85
CA ARG A 911 -20.17 30.42 3.50
C ARG A 911 -20.59 31.87 3.23
N THR A 912 -20.73 32.70 4.26
CA THR A 912 -21.17 34.10 4.17
C THR A 912 -20.07 35.10 4.52
N GLU A 913 -19.01 34.67 5.20
CA GLU A 913 -17.89 35.53 5.58
C GLU A 913 -16.85 35.66 4.45
N PRO A 914 -16.56 36.88 3.96
CA PRO A 914 -15.62 37.09 2.85
C PRO A 914 -14.18 36.61 3.13
N GLN A 915 -13.77 36.59 4.40
CA GLN A 915 -12.48 36.07 4.86
C GLN A 915 -12.25 34.60 4.47
N PHE A 916 -13.32 33.85 4.17
CA PHE A 916 -13.24 32.44 3.81
C PHE A 916 -13.95 32.15 2.49
N ALA A 917 -13.52 31.08 1.81
CA ALA A 917 -14.29 30.47 0.73
C ALA A 917 -14.52 28.99 1.03
N TYR A 918 -15.80 28.60 1.03
CA TYR A 918 -16.26 27.24 1.30
C TYR A 918 -16.48 26.46 0.00
N PHE A 919 -15.89 25.28 -0.11
CA PHE A 919 -16.07 24.35 -1.23
C PHE A 919 -16.92 23.15 -0.79
N GLY A 920 -17.83 22.67 -1.65
CA GLY A 920 -18.63 21.49 -1.34
C GLY A 920 -17.77 20.21 -1.22
N HIS A 921 -18.16 19.27 -0.34
CA HIS A 921 -17.57 17.93 -0.30
C HIS A 921 -17.84 17.18 -1.62
N ARG A 922 -16.89 16.37 -2.08
CA ARG A 922 -16.89 15.57 -3.34
C ARG A 922 -17.99 15.89 -4.37
N ASP A 923 -17.58 16.68 -5.36
CA ASP A 923 -18.07 16.69 -6.76
C ASP A 923 -19.48 17.23 -7.10
N ASN A 924 -20.26 17.75 -6.15
CA ASN A 924 -21.56 18.35 -6.50
C ASN A 924 -21.51 19.82 -7.01
N SER A 925 -20.40 20.55 -6.85
CA SER A 925 -20.32 21.99 -7.23
C SER A 925 -19.40 22.33 -8.41
N GLY A 926 -18.82 21.34 -9.09
CA GLY A 926 -17.89 21.58 -10.20
C GLY A 926 -16.67 22.42 -9.80
N TYR A 927 -16.14 22.16 -8.60
CA TYR A 927 -14.99 22.85 -7.97
C TYR A 927 -15.18 24.36 -7.75
N ARG A 928 -16.39 24.92 -7.91
CA ARG A 928 -16.67 26.33 -7.59
C ARG A 928 -16.96 26.51 -6.09
N PRO A 929 -16.55 27.66 -5.49
CA PRO A 929 -17.04 28.05 -4.18
C PRO A 929 -18.57 28.06 -4.16
N VAL A 930 -19.17 27.64 -3.06
CA VAL A 930 -20.62 27.71 -2.90
C VAL A 930 -21.03 29.18 -2.86
N GLN A 931 -21.73 29.67 -3.90
CA GLN A 931 -22.29 31.02 -3.89
C GLN A 931 -23.63 31.01 -3.15
N ILE A 932 -23.80 31.92 -2.19
CA ILE A 932 -25.07 32.16 -1.51
C ILE A 932 -25.69 33.42 -2.10
N ASP A 933 -26.73 33.24 -2.93
CA ASP A 933 -27.62 34.32 -3.33
C ASP A 933 -28.66 34.55 -2.21
N GLY A 934 -28.65 35.74 -1.61
CA GLY A 934 -29.79 36.33 -0.89
C GLY A 934 -30.44 35.47 0.22
N ALA A 935 -30.07 35.74 1.47
CA ALA A 935 -30.88 35.56 2.69
C ALA A 935 -31.52 34.19 3.00
N ARG A 936 -31.09 33.07 2.40
CA ARG A 936 -31.37 31.72 2.92
C ARG A 936 -30.13 30.84 2.90
N VAL A 937 -29.60 30.56 4.09
CA VAL A 937 -28.66 29.46 4.33
C VAL A 937 -29.41 28.16 4.06
N ILE A 938 -29.04 27.40 3.03
CA ILE A 938 -29.58 26.05 2.78
C ILE A 938 -28.53 25.06 3.29
N ASP A 939 -28.92 24.18 4.23
CA ASP A 939 -28.09 23.04 4.64
C ASP A 939 -27.89 22.12 3.42
N PRO A 940 -26.66 21.80 3.01
CA PRO A 940 -26.40 20.91 1.88
C PRO A 940 -27.02 19.52 2.02
N SER A 941 -27.44 19.09 3.22
CA SER A 941 -28.20 17.85 3.35
C SER A 941 -29.65 17.92 2.86
N ALA A 942 -30.15 19.11 2.52
CA ALA A 942 -31.46 19.28 1.88
C ALA A 942 -31.42 19.13 0.33
N GLN A 943 -30.27 18.83 -0.28
CA GLN A 943 -30.14 18.75 -1.75
C GLN A 943 -29.95 17.36 -2.35
N THR A 944 -30.17 16.29 -1.58
CA THR A 944 -30.45 14.98 -2.18
C THR A 944 -31.90 14.60 -1.89
N GLU A 945 -32.65 14.39 -2.97
CA GLU A 945 -34.06 13.94 -3.01
C GLU A 945 -35.16 15.01 -2.95
N GLN A 946 -35.17 15.92 -3.94
CA GLN A 946 -36.44 16.26 -4.58
C GLN A 946 -36.88 15.11 -5.50
N THR A 947 -37.22 13.96 -4.92
CA THR A 947 -38.13 12.98 -5.53
C THR A 947 -38.55 12.01 -4.42
N THR A 948 -39.86 11.80 -4.28
CA THR A 948 -40.51 10.79 -3.44
C THR A 948 -40.42 10.94 -1.91
N ALA A 949 -41.33 11.75 -1.33
CA ALA A 949 -42.15 11.36 -0.17
C ALA A 949 -43.12 12.50 0.24
N LYS A 950 -44.15 12.74 -0.58
CA LYS A 950 -45.47 13.08 -0.02
C LYS A 950 -46.10 11.75 0.33
N VAL A 951 -46.29 11.46 1.62
CA VAL A 951 -47.38 10.65 2.22
C VAL A 951 -47.01 10.38 3.69
N LEU A 952 -48.02 10.47 4.57
CA LEU A 952 -48.01 10.34 6.03
C LEU A 952 -47.71 11.62 6.83
N ILE A 953 -48.58 12.62 6.62
CA ILE A 953 -49.14 13.41 7.73
C ILE A 953 -50.42 12.68 8.18
N ASN A 954 -50.47 12.28 9.45
CA ASN A 954 -51.63 11.96 10.31
C ASN A 954 -51.45 10.65 11.11
N ALA A 955 -50.94 10.79 12.34
CA ALA A 955 -51.53 10.31 13.61
C ALA A 955 -50.56 10.60 14.75
#